data_AF-A0A1V9Z1E1-F1
#
_entry.id   AF-A0A1V9Z1E1-F1
#
_cell.length_a   1.000
_cell.length_b   1.000
_cell.length_c   1.000
_cell.angle_alpha   90.00
_cell.angle_beta   90.00
_cell.angle_gamma   90.00
#
_symmetry.space_group_name_H-M   'P 1'
#
loop_
_entity.id
_entity.type
_entity.pdbx_description
1 polymer ?
#
loop_
_entity_poly.entity_id
_entity_poly.type
_entity_poly.pdbx_seq_one_letter_code
_entity_poly.pdbx_strand_id
1 'polypeptide(L)'
;MGTRLSQPSRRQSVDTLQASSKRTDDTVHTKSISLSSAITRGLLHKTQAGTVVYAAAEGSMGDEDENDQTTWNSDFLHGLATPNEYQHYMPPNMPLFPVYDISYHSACWRSWTTICKGATRKMREFKKDGIVLFYDEFFHRLFQRDPSFAEIFPGIRKRIEVLIKAMKFMLPDERREPTEVRTRSRNLGYRHRSIPLLRPHHFATYTSTLVEVTMFWLDDQATPDIGEAWSNVIGFHLKYMLQAYLHENVCDSEWSQNVTIPVYPTRIRSSRAHRVRKEAPEPAVKHLPSSASSVSNGPKATGISMIMSSKSLNLSRFYKSEVESHNSTGRTANGEAKEPDWSVVFKRNLARPAEYQHYMPPNMPLCPTYEGSYHVECSRSWKILCKGTTDKMREFKKDGIVLFYDEFFHRLFQRDPSFAEIFPGIRKRIEVLIKAMKFMLPEKKHPNDVVKTRCRNLGYRHRTIPKIRPHHFSTYTSTMIEVIMYWLDNEATPDVGEAWGNLVGYHLKYLLQAYLFENVNYNEWSQNTTVSAGNPTTRSGFSFRFKSAFESKNRSANQSSTGTSPPKKTGEDSMDWSVQIARPLARPDEYQHYMPPNMPLCPQFEERFHAECNRSWKVICKGTSFKMREFKKDGIVLFYDEFFHRLFQRDPSFTDVFPGIRKRIETLIKAMKFMLGDAHRDTNLIITRCRNLGYRHKTIPLIRPHHFSTYTSTMIEVMMYWLDNEATPDVGEAWSNIVGFHLKYMLQAYLFENIDDEEWSQNTTITTARPRKTVEAIKRQKAAEAKARARKPFTTMSMLSRTGRTERESARESRRGESKRDVNGK
;
A
#
# COMPACT_ATOMS: atom_id res chain seq x y z
N MET A 1 -47.48 15.96 -36.80
CA MET A 1 -47.32 15.68 -38.25
C MET A 1 -45.97 16.28 -38.63
N GLY A 2 -44.97 15.52 -39.10
CA GLY A 2 -44.81 15.09 -40.51
C GLY A 2 -44.35 16.28 -41.37
N THR A 3 -43.26 16.28 -42.14
CA THR A 3 -42.39 15.16 -42.57
C THR A 3 -41.04 15.66 -43.14
N ARG A 4 -39.96 14.88 -42.90
CA ARG A 4 -38.79 14.55 -43.77
C ARG A 4 -38.20 15.50 -44.85
N LEU A 5 -36.84 15.45 -44.86
CA LEU A 5 -35.88 15.31 -45.98
C LEU A 5 -35.40 16.53 -46.80
N SER A 6 -34.07 16.72 -46.80
CA SER A 6 -33.28 17.09 -47.98
C SER A 6 -31.82 16.59 -47.87
N GLN A 7 -31.29 15.97 -48.94
CA GLN A 7 -29.84 15.87 -49.22
C GLN A 7 -29.45 17.04 -50.14
N PRO A 8 -28.15 17.43 -50.18
CA PRO A 8 -27.28 17.10 -51.33
C PRO A 8 -25.81 16.85 -50.86
N SER A 9 -24.77 16.70 -51.68
CA SER A 9 -24.54 16.07 -53.00
C SER A 9 -23.00 15.91 -53.17
N ARG A 10 -22.55 15.30 -54.28
CA ARG A 10 -21.17 14.82 -54.53
C ARG A 10 -20.47 15.69 -55.59
N ARG A 11 -19.18 16.02 -55.41
CA ARG A 11 -18.34 16.57 -56.50
C ARG A 11 -16.88 16.10 -56.49
N GLN A 12 -16.30 16.19 -57.67
CA GLN A 12 -14.99 15.74 -58.17
C GLN A 12 -14.28 16.98 -58.78
N SER A 13 -12.97 17.07 -59.02
CA SER A 13 -11.79 16.18 -58.81
C SER A 13 -10.53 16.93 -59.28
N VAL A 14 -9.31 16.52 -58.86
CA VAL A 14 -8.02 16.81 -59.55
C VAL A 14 -7.58 18.31 -59.42
N ASP A 15 -6.31 18.73 -59.30
CA ASP A 15 -5.06 18.27 -59.93
C ASP A 15 -3.76 18.57 -59.14
N THR A 16 -2.63 18.30 -59.80
CA THR A 16 -1.24 18.13 -59.38
C THR A 16 -0.42 19.43 -59.37
N LEU A 17 0.62 19.53 -58.52
CA LEU A 17 1.85 20.27 -58.86
C LEU A 17 3.08 19.75 -58.07
N GLN A 18 4.14 19.43 -58.79
CA GLN A 18 5.46 19.06 -58.23
C GLN A 18 6.35 20.30 -58.09
N ALA A 19 7.23 20.32 -57.09
CA ALA A 19 8.40 21.20 -57.07
C ALA A 19 9.61 20.48 -56.43
N SER A 20 10.72 20.39 -57.16
CA SER A 20 11.96 19.77 -56.68
C SER A 20 12.81 20.76 -55.89
N SER A 21 13.54 20.30 -54.87
CA SER A 21 14.71 21.01 -54.38
C SER A 21 15.83 20.05 -53.97
N LYS A 22 17.03 20.28 -54.49
CA LYS A 22 18.27 19.54 -54.17
C LYS A 22 19.01 20.26 -53.04
N ARG A 23 19.42 19.53 -52.00
CA ARG A 23 20.54 19.84 -51.08
C ARG A 23 21.13 18.51 -50.62
N THR A 24 22.28 18.10 -51.17
CA THR A 24 23.65 18.33 -50.63
C THR A 24 23.86 17.62 -49.29
N ASP A 25 24.57 16.49 -49.35
CA ASP A 25 25.01 15.69 -48.21
C ASP A 25 25.96 16.45 -47.30
N ASP A 26 25.83 16.21 -45.99
CA ASP A 26 26.94 16.32 -45.03
C ASP A 26 26.83 15.15 -44.04
N THR A 27 27.77 14.20 -44.13
CA THR A 27 27.69 12.91 -43.43
C THR A 27 28.50 12.93 -42.14
N VAL A 28 27.84 13.07 -40.99
CA VAL A 28 28.47 12.87 -39.67
C VAL A 28 28.22 11.43 -39.19
N HIS A 29 29.26 10.59 -39.21
CA HIS A 29 29.20 9.20 -38.76
C HIS A 29 29.18 9.07 -37.22
N THR A 30 27.98 8.98 -36.62
CA THR A 30 27.80 8.39 -35.29
C THR A 30 27.55 6.88 -35.40
N LYS A 31 28.46 6.05 -34.85
CA LYS A 31 28.38 4.58 -34.89
C LYS A 31 27.23 4.04 -34.02
N SER A 32 26.06 3.84 -34.62
CA SER A 32 24.99 3.02 -34.06
C SER A 32 25.29 1.53 -34.27
N ILE A 33 25.49 0.78 -33.18
CA ILE A 33 25.67 -0.68 -33.23
C ILE A 33 24.29 -1.34 -33.36
N SER A 34 23.99 -1.90 -34.53
CA SER A 34 22.72 -2.56 -34.84
C SER A 34 22.54 -3.88 -34.08
N LEU A 35 21.94 -3.78 -32.89
CA LEU A 35 21.57 -4.92 -32.02
C LEU A 35 20.64 -5.93 -32.72
N SER A 36 19.82 -5.45 -33.67
CA SER A 36 18.78 -6.23 -34.34
C SER A 36 19.32 -7.46 -35.07
N SER A 37 20.56 -7.43 -35.57
CA SER A 37 21.12 -8.54 -36.35
C SER A 37 21.61 -9.72 -35.50
N ALA A 38 21.94 -9.50 -34.21
CA ALA A 38 22.48 -10.54 -33.34
C ALA A 38 21.39 -11.47 -32.80
N ILE A 39 20.24 -10.91 -32.40
CA ILE A 39 19.09 -11.67 -31.91
C ILE A 39 18.53 -12.56 -33.02
N THR A 40 18.33 -12.02 -34.23
CA THR A 40 17.77 -12.80 -35.34
C THR A 40 18.74 -13.87 -35.86
N ARG A 41 20.06 -13.62 -35.92
CA ARG A 41 21.04 -14.65 -36.34
C ARG A 41 21.21 -15.78 -35.33
N GLY A 42 21.05 -15.52 -34.04
CA GLY A 42 21.05 -16.56 -33.01
C GLY A 42 19.84 -17.51 -33.08
N LEU A 43 18.77 -17.10 -33.77
CA LEU A 43 17.50 -17.83 -33.88
C LEU A 43 17.25 -18.43 -35.28
N LEU A 44 17.92 -17.94 -36.33
CA LEU A 44 17.66 -18.31 -37.74
C LEU A 44 18.38 -19.56 -38.27
N HIS A 45 19.21 -20.24 -37.47
CA HIS A 45 20.03 -21.36 -37.96
C HIS A 45 19.29 -22.71 -38.07
N LYS A 46 18.10 -22.72 -38.69
CA LYS A 46 17.53 -23.88 -39.42
C LYS A 46 16.31 -23.51 -40.30
N THR A 47 16.60 -23.33 -41.60
CA THR A 47 15.78 -23.66 -42.79
C THR A 47 14.34 -23.13 -42.96
N GLN A 48 14.22 -22.32 -44.03
CA GLN A 48 13.18 -22.29 -45.08
C GLN A 48 11.75 -21.77 -44.78
N ALA A 49 11.21 -21.09 -45.81
CA ALA A 49 10.05 -20.24 -45.79
C ALA A 49 8.74 -20.93 -45.34
N GLY A 50 8.17 -20.41 -44.26
CA GLY A 50 6.84 -20.75 -43.77
C GLY A 50 6.53 -19.92 -42.52
N THR A 51 5.27 -19.51 -42.37
CA THR A 51 4.72 -18.76 -41.23
C THR A 51 5.38 -19.13 -39.89
N VAL A 52 5.95 -18.16 -39.17
CA VAL A 52 6.51 -18.36 -37.82
C VAL A 52 5.37 -18.60 -36.83
N VAL A 53 4.91 -19.84 -36.78
CA VAL A 53 4.05 -20.35 -35.72
C VAL A 53 4.93 -20.64 -34.53
N TYR A 54 4.73 -19.91 -33.43
CA TYR A 54 5.27 -20.25 -32.11
C TYR A 54 4.56 -21.53 -31.60
N ALA A 55 4.90 -22.67 -32.18
CA ALA A 55 4.60 -23.98 -31.63
C ALA A 55 5.66 -24.32 -30.57
N ALA A 56 5.26 -25.02 -29.52
CA ALA A 56 6.20 -25.61 -28.57
C ALA A 56 7.03 -26.66 -29.32
N ALA A 57 8.29 -26.32 -29.64
CA ALA A 57 9.22 -27.23 -30.28
C ALA A 57 9.85 -28.16 -29.24
N GLU A 58 9.28 -29.35 -29.08
CA GLU A 58 10.01 -30.51 -28.56
C GLU A 58 11.20 -30.77 -29.50
N GLY A 59 12.43 -30.67 -29.00
CA GLY A 59 13.59 -30.66 -29.88
C GLY A 59 14.93 -30.46 -29.18
N SER A 60 15.37 -31.46 -28.41
CA SER A 60 16.77 -31.69 -28.03
C SER A 60 17.56 -30.45 -27.55
N MET A 61 17.17 -29.92 -26.39
CA MET A 61 18.17 -29.47 -25.43
C MET A 61 18.66 -30.73 -24.69
N GLY A 62 19.97 -30.86 -24.49
CA GLY A 62 20.57 -32.11 -24.00
C GLY A 62 20.13 -32.50 -22.58
N ASP A 63 20.34 -33.78 -22.26
CA ASP A 63 19.79 -34.55 -21.13
C ASP A 63 20.03 -33.97 -19.71
N GLU A 64 20.73 -32.84 -19.57
CA GLU A 64 20.94 -32.15 -18.30
C GLU A 64 19.70 -31.37 -17.80
N ASP A 65 18.86 -30.82 -18.68
CA ASP A 65 17.67 -30.03 -18.29
C ASP A 65 16.49 -30.94 -17.82
N GLU A 66 16.41 -32.21 -18.24
CA GLU A 66 15.32 -33.12 -17.87
C GLU A 66 15.45 -33.61 -16.42
N ASN A 67 16.68 -33.85 -15.95
CA ASN A 67 16.95 -34.24 -14.57
C ASN A 67 16.73 -33.08 -13.57
N ASP A 68 16.70 -31.82 -14.04
CA ASP A 68 16.32 -30.69 -13.17
C ASP A 68 14.80 -30.66 -12.94
N GLN A 69 13.97 -31.10 -13.91
CA GLN A 69 12.51 -31.06 -13.83
C GLN A 69 11.91 -31.91 -12.69
N THR A 70 12.48 -33.08 -12.43
CA THR A 70 12.01 -34.01 -11.37
C THR A 70 12.16 -33.42 -9.97
N THR A 71 13.11 -32.51 -9.75
CA THR A 71 13.39 -31.93 -8.42
C THR A 71 12.46 -30.78 -8.02
N TRP A 72 11.66 -30.22 -8.93
CA TRP A 72 10.74 -29.12 -8.59
C TRP A 72 9.47 -29.58 -7.89
N ASN A 73 9.10 -30.84 -8.10
CA ASN A 73 7.83 -31.42 -7.67
C ASN A 73 7.94 -32.18 -6.34
N SER A 74 9.13 -32.24 -5.74
CA SER A 74 9.34 -32.78 -4.39
C SER A 74 8.77 -31.84 -3.32
N ASP A 75 8.31 -32.42 -2.21
CA ASP A 75 7.82 -31.66 -1.06
C ASP A 75 8.89 -30.71 -0.52
N PHE A 76 8.49 -29.47 -0.23
CA PHE A 76 9.39 -28.46 0.30
C PHE A 76 9.67 -28.70 1.79
N LEU A 77 10.86 -29.23 2.11
CA LEU A 77 11.24 -29.64 3.48
C LEU A 77 11.96 -28.56 4.31
N HIS A 78 12.25 -27.39 3.74
CA HIS A 78 12.97 -26.31 4.43
C HIS A 78 12.03 -25.38 5.21
N GLY A 79 12.59 -24.58 6.12
CA GLY A 79 11.85 -23.56 6.84
C GLY A 79 11.31 -22.44 5.94
N LEU A 80 10.31 -21.72 6.43
CA LEU A 80 9.57 -20.69 5.69
C LEU A 80 9.52 -19.38 6.47
N ALA A 81 9.68 -18.27 5.77
CA ALA A 81 9.59 -16.94 6.35
C ALA A 81 8.16 -16.66 6.85
N THR A 82 8.04 -15.97 7.97
CA THR A 82 6.76 -15.52 8.54
C THR A 82 6.02 -14.56 7.60
N PRO A 83 4.69 -14.38 7.75
CA PRO A 83 3.91 -13.42 6.96
C PRO A 83 4.53 -12.03 6.89
N ASN A 84 5.03 -11.52 8.01
CA ASN A 84 5.60 -10.16 8.10
C ASN A 84 6.88 -9.99 7.26
N GLU A 85 7.68 -11.05 7.07
CA GLU A 85 8.97 -10.94 6.35
C GLU A 85 8.71 -10.88 4.84
N TYR A 86 7.88 -11.78 4.30
CA TYR A 86 7.64 -11.79 2.85
C TYR A 86 6.66 -10.71 2.40
N GLN A 87 5.69 -10.30 3.23
CA GLN A 87 4.76 -9.22 2.89
C GLN A 87 5.44 -7.85 2.82
N HIS A 88 6.54 -7.65 3.54
CA HIS A 88 7.36 -6.45 3.43
C HIS A 88 7.86 -6.25 1.99
N TYR A 89 8.44 -7.29 1.38
CA TYR A 89 8.97 -7.26 0.01
C TYR A 89 7.93 -7.58 -1.09
N MET A 90 6.64 -7.54 -0.80
CA MET A 90 5.60 -7.59 -1.84
C MET A 90 5.39 -6.17 -2.41
N PRO A 91 5.41 -5.97 -3.75
CA PRO A 91 5.18 -4.65 -4.33
C PRO A 91 3.83 -4.05 -3.94
N PRO A 92 3.72 -2.72 -3.75
CA PRO A 92 2.46 -2.05 -3.41
C PRO A 92 1.34 -2.23 -4.45
N ASN A 93 1.69 -2.52 -5.71
CA ASN A 93 0.76 -2.77 -6.80
C ASN A 93 0.35 -4.25 -6.94
N MET A 94 0.85 -5.14 -6.08
CA MET A 94 0.46 -6.55 -6.02
C MET A 94 -0.55 -6.73 -4.86
N PRO A 95 -1.50 -7.68 -4.97
CA PRO A 95 -2.32 -8.05 -3.82
C PRO A 95 -1.42 -8.60 -2.69
N LEU A 96 -1.69 -8.21 -1.44
CA LEU A 96 -0.93 -8.66 -0.25
C LEU A 96 -0.99 -10.19 -0.05
N PHE A 97 -2.04 -10.82 -0.58
CA PHE A 97 -2.25 -12.26 -0.56
C PHE A 97 -2.77 -12.71 -1.94
N PRO A 98 -1.86 -12.87 -2.91
CA PRO A 98 -2.22 -13.31 -4.26
C PRO A 98 -2.76 -14.75 -4.26
N VAL A 99 -3.67 -15.03 -5.19
CA VAL A 99 -4.29 -16.34 -5.40
C VAL A 99 -3.99 -16.85 -6.82
N TYR A 100 -3.58 -18.12 -6.93
CA TYR A 100 -3.43 -18.79 -8.21
C TYR A 100 -4.76 -19.43 -8.60
N ASP A 101 -5.48 -18.77 -9.51
CA ASP A 101 -6.72 -19.27 -10.11
C ASP A 101 -6.47 -19.66 -11.57
N ILE A 102 -7.06 -20.76 -12.01
CA ILE A 102 -6.91 -21.29 -13.38
C ILE A 102 -7.44 -20.27 -14.41
N SER A 103 -8.44 -19.47 -14.06
CA SER A 103 -8.97 -18.39 -14.91
C SER A 103 -7.94 -17.27 -15.10
N TYR A 104 -7.28 -16.80 -14.03
CA TYR A 104 -6.20 -15.81 -14.10
C TYR A 104 -5.01 -16.34 -14.91
N HIS A 105 -4.57 -17.58 -14.67
CA HIS A 105 -3.52 -18.22 -15.48
C HIS A 105 -3.90 -18.24 -16.97
N SER A 106 -5.13 -18.64 -17.29
CA SER A 106 -5.64 -18.67 -18.68
C SER A 106 -5.79 -17.27 -19.31
N ALA A 107 -5.95 -16.22 -18.51
CA ALA A 107 -5.94 -14.83 -18.97
C ALA A 107 -4.52 -14.32 -19.24
N CYS A 108 -3.58 -14.61 -18.32
CA CYS A 108 -2.16 -14.28 -18.47
C CYS A 108 -1.56 -15.01 -19.69
N TRP A 109 -1.84 -16.31 -19.86
CA TRP A 109 -1.38 -17.09 -21.00
C TRP A 109 -1.85 -16.54 -22.36
N ARG A 110 -3.13 -16.19 -22.48
CA ARG A 110 -3.69 -15.61 -23.72
C ARG A 110 -3.09 -14.24 -24.03
N SER A 111 -3.01 -13.36 -23.03
CA SER A 111 -2.43 -12.02 -23.19
C SER A 111 -0.92 -12.07 -23.48
N TRP A 112 -0.18 -12.98 -22.84
CA TRP A 112 1.22 -13.28 -23.17
C TRP A 112 1.38 -13.78 -24.62
N THR A 113 0.49 -14.66 -25.08
CA THR A 113 0.47 -15.13 -26.48
C THR A 113 0.23 -13.98 -27.47
N THR A 114 -0.65 -13.03 -27.13
CA THR A 114 -0.87 -11.79 -27.93
C THR A 114 0.40 -10.94 -28.00
N ILE A 115 1.09 -10.74 -26.87
CA ILE A 115 2.36 -9.99 -26.78
C ILE A 115 3.44 -10.67 -27.63
N CYS A 116 3.68 -11.97 -27.47
CA CYS A 116 4.70 -12.70 -28.22
C CYS A 116 4.51 -12.58 -29.75
N LYS A 117 3.25 -12.61 -30.21
CA LYS A 117 2.88 -12.48 -31.63
C LYS A 117 2.93 -11.04 -32.15
N GLY A 118 3.19 -10.03 -31.31
CA GLY A 118 3.13 -8.62 -31.71
C GLY A 118 1.72 -8.19 -32.16
N ALA A 119 0.67 -8.84 -31.65
CA ALA A 119 -0.67 -8.76 -32.21
C ALA A 119 -1.50 -7.55 -31.74
N THR A 120 -0.97 -6.74 -30.82
CA THR A 120 -1.64 -5.50 -30.37
C THR A 120 -1.43 -4.38 -31.38
N ARG A 121 -2.31 -3.37 -31.38
CA ARG A 121 -2.24 -2.26 -32.34
C ARG A 121 -0.88 -1.57 -32.27
N LYS A 122 -0.50 -1.15 -31.06
CA LYS A 122 0.77 -0.50 -30.74
C LYS A 122 2.01 -1.31 -31.16
N MET A 123 2.04 -2.63 -30.97
CA MET A 123 3.20 -3.45 -31.37
C MET A 123 3.40 -3.50 -32.89
N ARG A 124 2.30 -3.57 -33.67
CA ARG A 124 2.37 -3.62 -35.14
C ARG A 124 3.03 -2.40 -35.77
N GLU A 125 2.98 -1.24 -35.11
CA GLU A 125 3.59 0.01 -35.59
C GLU A 125 5.12 -0.08 -35.70
N PHE A 126 5.76 -0.91 -34.86
CA PHE A 126 7.23 -1.04 -34.79
C PHE A 126 7.81 -2.07 -35.79
N LYS A 127 6.98 -2.88 -36.46
CA LYS A 127 7.41 -3.91 -37.44
C LYS A 127 8.52 -4.86 -36.94
N LYS A 128 8.47 -5.22 -35.65
CA LYS A 128 9.36 -6.19 -34.98
C LYS A 128 8.53 -7.29 -34.32
N ASP A 129 9.14 -8.45 -34.06
CA ASP A 129 8.53 -9.50 -33.27
C ASP A 129 8.17 -8.98 -31.86
N GLY A 130 6.96 -9.29 -31.40
CA GLY A 130 6.44 -8.72 -30.17
C GLY A 130 7.23 -9.14 -28.92
N ILE A 131 7.78 -10.35 -28.90
CA ILE A 131 8.70 -10.80 -27.84
C ILE A 131 9.99 -9.97 -27.77
N VAL A 132 10.50 -9.47 -28.91
CA VAL A 132 11.69 -8.61 -28.96
C VAL A 132 11.36 -7.21 -28.42
N LEU A 133 10.22 -6.66 -28.82
CA LEU A 133 9.70 -5.38 -28.28
C LEU A 133 9.47 -5.44 -26.77
N PHE A 134 8.88 -6.53 -26.28
CA PHE A 134 8.69 -6.76 -24.86
C PHE A 134 10.02 -6.87 -24.12
N TYR A 135 10.96 -7.65 -24.65
CA TYR A 135 12.29 -7.83 -24.07
C TYR A 135 13.07 -6.51 -23.97
N ASP A 136 13.14 -5.75 -25.07
CA ASP A 136 13.84 -4.47 -25.14
C ASP A 136 13.28 -3.50 -24.09
N GLU A 137 11.95 -3.35 -24.02
CA GLU A 137 11.25 -2.47 -23.07
C GLU A 137 11.41 -2.94 -21.62
N PHE A 138 11.29 -4.25 -21.36
CA PHE A 138 11.41 -4.84 -20.03
C PHE A 138 12.78 -4.59 -19.42
N PHE A 139 13.85 -4.95 -20.14
CA PHE A 139 15.20 -4.73 -19.63
C PHE A 139 15.59 -3.25 -19.61
N HIS A 140 15.08 -2.42 -20.52
CA HIS A 140 15.28 -0.97 -20.44
C HIS A 140 14.74 -0.39 -19.13
N ARG A 141 13.46 -0.66 -18.79
CA ARG A 141 12.86 -0.19 -17.53
C ARG A 141 13.48 -0.84 -16.30
N LEU A 142 13.83 -2.12 -16.37
CA LEU A 142 14.44 -2.83 -15.25
C LEU A 142 15.78 -2.22 -14.85
N PHE A 143 16.67 -1.97 -15.82
CA PHE A 143 17.97 -1.33 -15.54
C PHE A 143 17.86 0.17 -15.22
N GLN A 144 16.82 0.86 -15.73
CA GLN A 144 16.56 2.24 -15.38
C GLN A 144 16.13 2.38 -13.90
N ARG A 145 15.36 1.41 -13.40
CA ARG A 145 14.94 1.35 -11.98
C ARG A 145 16.06 0.92 -11.06
N ASP A 146 16.81 -0.08 -11.47
CA ASP A 146 17.85 -0.68 -10.66
C ASP A 146 19.00 -1.17 -11.56
N PRO A 147 20.08 -0.38 -11.66
CA PRO A 147 21.25 -0.74 -12.46
C PRO A 147 21.94 -2.04 -12.01
N SER A 148 21.73 -2.52 -10.78
CA SER A 148 22.39 -3.72 -10.25
C SER A 148 22.01 -4.99 -11.02
N PHE A 149 20.83 -5.03 -11.63
CA PHE A 149 20.42 -6.13 -12.50
C PHE A 149 21.37 -6.33 -13.69
N ALA A 150 22.17 -5.33 -14.07
CA ALA A 150 23.19 -5.49 -15.11
C ALA A 150 24.30 -6.47 -14.68
N GLU A 151 24.61 -6.54 -13.37
CA GLU A 151 25.55 -7.50 -12.79
C GLU A 151 24.90 -8.87 -12.53
N ILE A 152 23.63 -8.89 -12.11
CA ILE A 152 22.85 -10.13 -11.89
C ILE A 152 22.60 -10.87 -13.22
N PHE A 153 22.35 -10.12 -14.30
CA PHE A 153 22.10 -10.65 -15.65
C PHE A 153 23.17 -10.19 -16.65
N PRO A 154 24.38 -10.76 -16.59
CA PRO A 154 25.49 -10.36 -17.45
C PRO A 154 25.24 -10.79 -18.90
N GLY A 155 25.23 -9.80 -19.80
CA GLY A 155 25.12 -10.01 -21.25
C GLY A 155 23.70 -10.35 -21.75
N ILE A 156 23.48 -10.12 -23.05
CA ILE A 156 22.15 -10.22 -23.68
C ILE A 156 21.60 -11.65 -23.68
N ARG A 157 22.46 -12.67 -23.84
CA ARG A 157 22.06 -14.08 -23.89
C ARG A 157 21.45 -14.55 -22.57
N LYS A 158 22.06 -14.20 -21.42
CA LYS A 158 21.55 -14.60 -20.10
C LYS A 158 20.23 -13.90 -19.76
N ARG A 159 20.08 -12.64 -20.14
CA ARG A 159 18.84 -11.86 -20.01
C ARG A 159 17.66 -12.51 -20.75
N ILE A 160 17.86 -12.89 -22.02
CA ILE A 160 16.86 -13.59 -22.83
C ILE A 160 16.51 -14.95 -22.20
N GLU A 161 17.52 -15.74 -21.84
CA GLU A 161 17.33 -17.05 -21.21
C GLU A 161 16.51 -16.97 -19.92
N VAL A 162 16.86 -16.05 -19.02
CA VAL A 162 16.15 -15.87 -17.74
C VAL A 162 14.71 -15.43 -17.95
N LEU A 163 14.44 -14.45 -18.83
CA LEU A 163 13.07 -14.01 -19.08
C LEU A 163 12.21 -15.17 -19.64
N ILE A 164 12.73 -15.92 -20.62
CA ILE A 164 12.00 -17.07 -21.20
C ILE A 164 11.79 -18.16 -20.15
N LYS A 165 12.81 -18.51 -19.35
CA LYS A 165 12.68 -19.52 -18.28
C LYS A 165 11.68 -19.07 -17.20
N ALA A 166 11.69 -17.80 -16.80
CA ALA A 166 10.72 -17.24 -15.85
C ALA A 166 9.29 -17.31 -16.40
N MET A 167 9.08 -16.90 -17.66
CA MET A 167 7.75 -16.94 -18.28
C MET A 167 7.23 -18.37 -18.45
N LYS A 168 8.06 -19.32 -18.88
CA LYS A 168 7.70 -20.76 -18.93
C LYS A 168 7.42 -21.35 -17.55
N PHE A 169 8.10 -20.87 -16.50
CA PHE A 169 7.88 -21.33 -15.13
C PHE A 169 6.55 -20.82 -14.55
N MET A 170 6.23 -19.55 -14.78
CA MET A 170 5.01 -18.91 -14.27
C MET A 170 3.76 -19.26 -15.09
N LEU A 171 3.94 -19.47 -16.40
CA LEU A 171 2.88 -19.84 -17.32
C LEU A 171 3.25 -21.13 -18.09
N PRO A 172 3.17 -22.31 -17.45
CA PRO A 172 3.32 -23.59 -18.14
C PRO A 172 2.14 -23.85 -19.09
N ASP A 173 2.39 -24.55 -20.20
CA ASP A 173 1.33 -25.04 -21.12
C ASP A 173 0.33 -25.96 -20.39
N GLU A 174 0.84 -26.80 -19.49
CA GLU A 174 0.06 -27.71 -18.65
C GLU A 174 -0.58 -26.98 -17.45
N ARG A 175 -1.85 -27.28 -17.19
CA ARG A 175 -2.54 -26.82 -15.97
C ARG A 175 -1.98 -27.54 -14.75
N ARG A 176 -1.48 -26.77 -13.78
CA ARG A 176 -0.96 -27.25 -12.49
C ARG A 176 -1.89 -26.83 -11.35
N GLU A 177 -1.99 -27.68 -10.34
CA GLU A 177 -2.77 -27.38 -9.14
C GLU A 177 -2.09 -26.31 -8.27
N PRO A 178 -2.85 -25.42 -7.57
CA PRO A 178 -2.25 -24.34 -6.79
C PRO A 178 -1.27 -24.79 -5.70
N THR A 179 -1.42 -26.02 -5.18
CA THR A 179 -0.50 -26.65 -4.22
C THR A 179 0.84 -27.02 -4.86
N GLU A 180 0.82 -27.53 -6.09
CA GLU A 180 2.02 -27.87 -6.85
C GLU A 180 2.78 -26.60 -7.24
N VAL A 181 2.08 -25.60 -7.77
CA VAL A 181 2.66 -24.28 -8.14
C VAL A 181 3.31 -23.61 -6.92
N ARG A 182 2.67 -23.72 -5.75
CA ARG A 182 3.21 -23.26 -4.46
C ARG A 182 4.52 -23.96 -4.12
N THR A 183 4.57 -25.29 -4.19
CA THR A 183 5.78 -26.08 -3.88
C THR A 183 6.91 -25.78 -4.85
N ARG A 184 6.63 -25.77 -6.16
CA ARG A 184 7.59 -25.38 -7.21
C ARG A 184 8.16 -23.97 -6.97
N SER A 185 7.30 -23.01 -6.61
CA SER A 185 7.72 -21.62 -6.32
C SER A 185 8.59 -21.52 -5.07
N ARG A 186 8.36 -22.35 -4.05
CA ARG A 186 9.25 -22.45 -2.88
C ARG A 186 10.60 -23.06 -3.24
N ASN A 187 10.62 -24.16 -4.00
CA ASN A 187 11.85 -24.75 -4.53
C ASN A 187 12.65 -23.71 -5.36
N LEU A 188 11.97 -22.85 -6.12
CA LEU A 188 12.58 -21.75 -6.86
C LEU A 188 13.16 -20.66 -5.95
N GLY A 189 12.41 -20.20 -4.96
CA GLY A 189 12.88 -19.23 -3.97
C GLY A 189 14.11 -19.71 -3.20
N TYR A 190 14.14 -20.98 -2.79
CA TYR A 190 15.28 -21.58 -2.11
C TYR A 190 16.52 -21.65 -3.03
N ARG A 191 16.36 -22.12 -4.29
CA ARG A 191 17.46 -22.12 -5.28
C ARG A 191 18.03 -20.72 -5.53
N HIS A 192 17.19 -19.68 -5.54
CA HIS A 192 17.63 -18.30 -5.76
C HIS A 192 18.56 -17.77 -4.66
N ARG A 193 18.62 -18.39 -3.47
CA ARG A 193 19.62 -18.07 -2.42
C ARG A 193 21.06 -18.30 -2.88
N SER A 194 21.28 -19.18 -3.86
CA SER A 194 22.61 -19.46 -4.42
C SER A 194 23.16 -18.33 -5.29
N ILE A 195 22.34 -17.34 -5.67
CA ILE A 195 22.71 -16.22 -6.53
C ILE A 195 23.21 -15.06 -5.63
N PRO A 196 24.54 -14.81 -5.50
CA PRO A 196 25.06 -14.00 -4.39
C PRO A 196 24.76 -12.50 -4.47
N LEU A 197 24.48 -12.01 -5.68
CA LEU A 197 24.10 -10.62 -5.94
C LEU A 197 22.60 -10.38 -5.85
N LEU A 198 21.78 -11.45 -5.82
CA LEU A 198 20.34 -11.33 -5.68
C LEU A 198 19.98 -11.04 -4.22
N ARG A 199 18.94 -10.23 -4.03
CA ARG A 199 18.49 -9.64 -2.75
C ARG A 199 16.96 -9.49 -2.77
N PRO A 200 16.27 -9.36 -1.63
CA PRO A 200 14.80 -9.37 -1.56
C PRO A 200 14.09 -8.38 -2.50
N HIS A 201 14.49 -7.10 -2.49
CA HIS A 201 13.85 -6.05 -3.30
C HIS A 201 13.93 -6.31 -4.82
N HIS A 202 14.96 -6.99 -5.32
CA HIS A 202 15.08 -7.34 -6.74
C HIS A 202 13.87 -8.17 -7.22
N PHE A 203 13.31 -9.04 -6.38
CA PHE A 203 12.11 -9.78 -6.77
C PHE A 203 10.91 -8.84 -6.95
N ALA A 204 10.76 -7.81 -6.11
CA ALA A 204 9.73 -6.80 -6.24
C ALA A 204 9.92 -5.95 -7.52
N THR A 205 11.12 -5.40 -7.73
CA THR A 205 11.42 -4.56 -8.91
C THR A 205 11.26 -5.33 -10.22
N TYR A 206 11.70 -6.59 -10.27
CA TYR A 206 11.52 -7.47 -11.44
C TYR A 206 10.03 -7.71 -11.74
N THR A 207 9.25 -8.10 -10.73
CA THR A 207 7.84 -8.50 -10.91
C THR A 207 6.92 -7.32 -11.21
N SER A 208 7.09 -6.16 -10.57
CA SER A 208 6.34 -4.95 -10.93
C SER A 208 6.66 -4.46 -12.34
N THR A 209 7.93 -4.49 -12.74
CA THR A 209 8.34 -4.13 -14.10
C THR A 209 7.75 -5.09 -15.14
N LEU A 210 7.62 -6.38 -14.79
CA LEU A 210 7.03 -7.39 -15.68
C LEU A 210 5.53 -7.13 -15.91
N VAL A 211 4.76 -6.87 -14.85
CA VAL A 211 3.32 -6.50 -14.96
C VAL A 211 3.16 -5.22 -15.77
N GLU A 212 3.93 -4.19 -15.47
CA GLU A 212 3.81 -2.88 -16.12
C GLU A 212 4.12 -2.95 -17.63
N VAL A 213 5.19 -3.63 -18.03
CA VAL A 213 5.59 -3.74 -19.43
C VAL A 213 4.60 -4.62 -20.20
N THR A 214 4.00 -5.60 -19.53
CA THR A 214 2.86 -6.36 -20.06
C THR A 214 1.67 -5.45 -20.34
N MET A 215 1.21 -4.68 -19.36
CA MET A 215 0.08 -3.75 -19.53
C MET A 215 0.39 -2.66 -20.57
N PHE A 216 1.62 -2.16 -20.62
CA PHE A 216 2.07 -1.19 -21.62
C PHE A 216 1.98 -1.71 -23.05
N TRP A 217 2.31 -2.99 -23.29
CA TRP A 217 2.26 -3.58 -24.63
C TRP A 217 0.89 -4.14 -25.02
N LEU A 218 0.03 -4.45 -24.04
CA LEU A 218 -1.36 -4.86 -24.27
C LEU A 218 -2.25 -3.76 -24.83
N ASP A 219 -1.92 -2.49 -24.59
CA ASP A 219 -2.58 -1.33 -25.22
C ASP A 219 -4.10 -1.33 -24.94
N ASP A 220 -4.94 -1.51 -25.97
CA ASP A 220 -6.40 -1.59 -25.84
C ASP A 220 -6.89 -2.85 -25.09
N GLN A 221 -6.06 -3.89 -24.97
CA GLN A 221 -6.35 -5.12 -24.23
C GLN A 221 -5.92 -5.07 -22.75
N ALA A 222 -5.34 -3.95 -22.30
CA ALA A 222 -4.87 -3.75 -20.93
C ALA A 222 -6.01 -3.43 -19.95
N THR A 223 -7.04 -4.29 -19.88
CA THR A 223 -8.22 -4.09 -19.01
C THR A 223 -7.87 -4.29 -17.52
N PRO A 224 -8.67 -3.74 -16.58
CA PRO A 224 -8.50 -3.98 -15.15
C PRO A 224 -8.40 -5.47 -14.79
N ASP A 225 -9.30 -6.30 -15.34
CA ASP A 225 -9.33 -7.76 -15.11
C ASP A 225 -8.02 -8.46 -15.54
N ILE A 226 -7.40 -8.00 -16.64
CA ILE A 226 -6.12 -8.52 -17.11
C ILE A 226 -4.99 -8.06 -16.17
N GLY A 227 -5.00 -6.80 -15.73
CA GLY A 227 -4.05 -6.29 -14.74
C GLY A 227 -4.14 -7.02 -13.39
N GLU A 228 -5.35 -7.33 -12.94
CA GLU A 228 -5.62 -8.13 -11.74
C GLU A 228 -5.14 -9.57 -11.89
N ALA A 229 -5.41 -10.20 -13.05
CA ALA A 229 -4.94 -11.56 -13.34
C ALA A 229 -3.41 -11.66 -13.30
N TRP A 230 -2.71 -10.74 -13.98
CA TRP A 230 -1.25 -10.69 -13.97
C TRP A 230 -0.67 -10.44 -12.58
N SER A 231 -1.27 -9.51 -11.82
CA SER A 231 -0.82 -9.19 -10.47
C SER A 231 -1.07 -10.34 -9.49
N ASN A 232 -2.16 -11.10 -9.64
CA ASN A 232 -2.43 -12.31 -8.85
C ASN A 232 -1.46 -13.45 -9.18
N VAL A 233 -1.27 -13.78 -10.47
CA VAL A 233 -0.39 -14.89 -10.88
C VAL A 233 1.06 -14.60 -10.49
N ILE A 234 1.61 -13.45 -10.91
CA ILE A 234 3.00 -13.09 -10.60
C ILE A 234 3.17 -12.92 -9.09
N GLY A 235 2.22 -12.27 -8.41
CA GLY A 235 2.23 -12.14 -6.96
C GLY A 235 2.26 -13.51 -6.25
N PHE A 236 1.54 -14.52 -6.75
CA PHE A 236 1.47 -15.85 -6.13
C PHE A 236 2.84 -16.52 -6.16
N HIS A 237 3.47 -16.54 -7.33
CA HIS A 237 4.85 -17.04 -7.47
C HIS A 237 5.80 -16.27 -6.55
N LEU A 238 5.73 -14.93 -6.58
CA LEU A 238 6.56 -14.05 -5.75
C LEU A 238 6.42 -14.36 -4.25
N LYS A 239 5.20 -14.42 -3.72
CA LYS A 239 4.91 -14.72 -2.31
C LYS A 239 5.57 -16.03 -1.86
N TYR A 240 5.44 -17.10 -2.64
CA TYR A 240 5.98 -18.41 -2.28
C TYR A 240 7.48 -18.53 -2.55
N MET A 241 8.01 -17.82 -3.54
CA MET A 241 9.45 -17.63 -3.71
C MET A 241 10.05 -16.88 -2.53
N LEU A 242 9.47 -15.76 -2.10
CA LEU A 242 9.94 -14.98 -0.95
C LEU A 242 9.86 -15.77 0.36
N GLN A 243 8.79 -16.52 0.62
CA GLN A 243 8.71 -17.42 1.79
C GLN A 243 9.91 -18.35 1.90
N ALA A 244 10.34 -18.94 0.78
CA ALA A 244 11.46 -19.88 0.74
C ALA A 244 12.83 -19.22 0.53
N TYR A 245 12.88 -18.01 -0.02
CA TYR A 245 14.11 -17.25 -0.20
C TYR A 245 14.56 -16.58 1.11
N LEU A 246 13.62 -16.03 1.89
CA LEU A 246 13.91 -15.16 3.04
C LEU A 246 14.27 -15.90 4.34
N HIS A 247 13.74 -17.11 4.60
CA HIS A 247 13.97 -17.82 5.87
C HIS A 247 15.47 -18.00 6.18
N GLU A 248 15.98 -17.39 7.26
CA GLU A 248 17.41 -17.35 7.64
C GLU A 248 18.35 -16.65 6.63
N ASN A 249 17.79 -15.96 5.62
CA ASN A 249 18.55 -15.29 4.56
C ASN A 249 18.32 -13.76 4.54
N VAL A 250 17.40 -13.22 5.36
CA VAL A 250 17.22 -11.76 5.49
C VAL A 250 18.32 -11.19 6.37
N CYS A 251 18.96 -10.11 5.92
CA CYS A 251 19.80 -9.31 6.79
C CYS A 251 18.95 -8.31 7.58
N ASP A 252 19.24 -8.10 8.87
CA ASP A 252 18.54 -7.13 9.72
C ASP A 252 18.54 -5.69 9.15
N SER A 253 19.49 -5.38 8.25
CA SER A 253 19.60 -4.10 7.56
C SER A 253 18.90 -4.03 6.20
N GLU A 254 18.18 -5.08 5.79
CA GLU A 254 17.38 -5.12 4.55
C GLU A 254 15.88 -5.08 4.84
N TRP A 255 15.45 -5.49 6.05
CA TRP A 255 14.07 -5.43 6.58
C TRP A 255 13.46 -4.02 6.60
N SER A 256 14.20 -3.04 6.17
CA SER A 256 13.89 -1.65 6.31
C SER A 256 13.76 -0.94 4.97
N GLN A 257 14.01 -1.64 3.85
CA GLN A 257 14.05 -1.15 2.47
C GLN A 257 13.02 -1.88 1.61
N ASN A 258 11.97 -1.17 1.19
CA ASN A 258 10.84 -1.76 0.46
C ASN A 258 11.00 -1.76 -1.06
N VAL A 259 11.78 -0.83 -1.64
CA VAL A 259 11.79 -0.66 -3.11
C VAL A 259 13.20 -0.56 -3.75
N THR A 260 14.21 0.04 -3.11
CA THR A 260 15.55 0.20 -3.71
C THR A 260 16.71 0.01 -2.72
N ILE A 261 17.76 -0.72 -3.13
CA ILE A 261 19.03 -0.82 -2.39
C ILE A 261 20.13 -0.09 -3.18
N PRO A 262 20.81 0.92 -2.61
CA PRO A 262 22.02 1.46 -3.20
C PRO A 262 23.14 0.39 -3.14
N VAL A 263 23.69 0.02 -4.30
CA VAL A 263 24.71 -1.04 -4.44
C VAL A 263 25.98 -0.70 -3.65
N TYR A 264 26.07 -1.21 -2.42
CA TYR A 264 27.33 -1.32 -1.70
C TYR A 264 27.90 -2.73 -1.89
N PRO A 265 29.14 -2.88 -2.40
CA PRO A 265 29.76 -4.18 -2.59
C PRO A 265 29.92 -4.87 -1.23
N THR A 266 29.01 -5.80 -0.94
CA THR A 266 28.99 -6.54 0.33
C THR A 266 30.15 -7.52 0.31
N ARG A 267 31.24 -7.19 1.01
CA ARG A 267 32.43 -8.05 1.07
C ARG A 267 32.09 -9.36 1.76
N ILE A 268 32.00 -10.44 1.00
CA ILE A 268 31.65 -11.78 1.49
C ILE A 268 32.52 -12.14 2.69
N ARG A 269 31.87 -12.61 3.76
CA ARG A 269 32.49 -12.91 5.05
C ARG A 269 33.26 -14.24 5.00
N SER A 270 34.40 -14.23 4.32
CA SER A 270 35.37 -15.33 4.31
C SER A 270 35.73 -15.73 5.74
N SER A 271 35.78 -17.04 6.00
CA SER A 271 36.18 -17.62 7.28
C SER A 271 37.61 -17.19 7.64
N ARG A 272 37.76 -16.76 8.90
CA ARG A 272 38.91 -15.97 9.36
C ARG A 272 40.14 -16.84 9.63
N ALA A 273 41.06 -16.94 8.68
CA ALA A 273 42.44 -17.34 8.95
C ALA A 273 43.28 -16.11 9.37
N HIS A 274 44.15 -16.25 10.37
CA HIS A 274 44.99 -15.17 10.87
C HIS A 274 46.06 -14.73 9.85
N ARG A 275 46.16 -13.41 9.58
CA ARG A 275 47.46 -12.79 9.27
C ARG A 275 47.53 -11.32 9.70
N VAL A 276 48.70 -10.96 10.24
CA VAL A 276 49.07 -9.63 10.77
C VAL A 276 49.25 -8.63 9.63
N ARG A 277 48.95 -7.34 9.86
CA ARG A 277 49.22 -6.23 8.93
C ARG A 277 50.06 -5.14 9.62
N LYS A 278 51.10 -4.66 8.94
CA LYS A 278 51.92 -3.49 9.32
C LYS A 278 51.35 -2.19 8.72
N GLU A 279 51.68 -1.07 9.35
CA GLU A 279 51.39 0.33 8.95
C GLU A 279 52.36 0.77 7.83
N ALA A 280 52.01 1.61 6.84
CA ALA A 280 51.98 3.11 6.78
C ALA A 280 52.61 3.54 5.41
N PRO A 281 52.68 4.81 4.96
CA PRO A 281 51.83 6.01 5.15
C PRO A 281 51.37 6.66 3.79
N GLU A 282 50.84 7.90 3.83
CA GLU A 282 50.44 8.75 2.66
C GLU A 282 51.63 9.32 1.84
N PRO A 283 51.41 10.02 0.69
CA PRO A 283 51.29 11.50 0.76
C PRO A 283 50.42 12.24 -0.31
N ALA A 284 49.70 13.27 0.15
CA ALA A 284 49.65 14.68 -0.31
C ALA A 284 49.54 15.17 -1.81
N VAL A 285 48.42 15.88 -2.10
CA VAL A 285 48.33 17.34 -2.48
C VAL A 285 48.52 17.87 -3.95
N LYS A 286 47.56 18.75 -4.36
CA LYS A 286 47.51 19.78 -5.48
C LYS A 286 47.45 19.28 -6.95
N HIS A 287 46.65 19.84 -7.88
CA HIS A 287 46.45 21.26 -8.26
C HIS A 287 45.11 21.54 -8.99
N LEU A 288 44.73 22.84 -9.09
CA LEU A 288 43.66 23.42 -9.93
C LEU A 288 44.30 24.13 -11.16
N PRO A 289 43.58 24.33 -12.29
CA PRO A 289 43.10 25.70 -12.57
C PRO A 289 41.75 25.79 -13.32
N SER A 290 41.30 27.04 -13.49
CA SER A 290 40.01 27.49 -14.04
C SER A 290 39.98 27.74 -15.56
N SER A 291 38.78 27.77 -16.15
CA SER A 291 38.42 28.70 -17.24
C SER A 291 36.90 28.93 -17.29
N ALA A 292 36.45 30.00 -17.98
CA ALA A 292 35.06 30.47 -17.98
C ALA A 292 34.66 31.10 -19.33
N SER A 293 33.38 31.02 -19.74
CA SER A 293 32.75 31.96 -20.70
C SER A 293 31.23 31.78 -20.93
N SER A 294 30.49 32.91 -20.85
CA SER A 294 29.31 33.38 -21.64
C SER A 294 28.20 32.40 -22.14
N VAL A 295 26.92 32.52 -21.76
CA VAL A 295 25.84 33.50 -22.13
C VAL A 295 25.00 33.15 -23.40
N SER A 296 23.67 32.97 -23.22
CA SER A 296 22.59 33.43 -24.14
C SER A 296 21.20 33.36 -23.44
N ASN A 297 20.13 33.94 -24.02
CA ASN A 297 18.89 34.35 -23.31
C ASN A 297 17.55 33.78 -23.84
N GLY A 298 16.64 33.46 -22.91
CA GLY A 298 15.17 33.66 -23.01
C GLY A 298 14.29 32.49 -23.52
N PRO A 299 12.94 32.53 -23.35
CA PRO A 299 12.10 33.53 -22.66
C PRO A 299 11.34 32.97 -21.42
N LYS A 300 10.48 33.80 -20.79
CA LYS A 300 9.89 33.60 -19.44
C LYS A 300 8.49 32.97 -19.43
N ALA A 301 8.16 32.24 -18.36
CA ALA A 301 6.79 32.00 -17.89
C ALA A 301 6.43 32.95 -16.72
N THR A 302 5.14 33.27 -16.55
CA THR A 302 4.64 34.31 -15.63
C THR A 302 4.48 33.81 -14.19
N GLY A 303 5.22 34.39 -13.25
CA GLY A 303 5.13 34.07 -11.81
C GLY A 303 4.25 35.02 -11.00
N ILE A 304 3.62 34.50 -9.95
CA ILE A 304 2.87 35.25 -8.93
C ILE A 304 3.86 36.08 -8.08
N SER A 305 3.70 37.40 -8.07
CA SER A 305 4.57 38.31 -7.31
C SER A 305 4.09 38.51 -5.87
N MET A 306 4.72 37.84 -4.89
CA MET A 306 4.67 38.28 -3.49
C MET A 306 5.83 39.24 -3.20
N ILE A 307 5.52 40.51 -3.02
CA ILE A 307 6.45 41.54 -2.53
C ILE A 307 6.62 41.34 -1.02
N MET A 308 7.82 41.00 -0.55
CA MET A 308 8.11 40.80 0.88
C MET A 308 9.46 41.36 1.36
N SER A 309 9.37 41.99 2.52
CA SER A 309 10.36 42.71 3.34
C SER A 309 11.82 42.21 3.40
N SER A 310 12.72 43.17 3.64
CA SER A 310 14.14 43.06 4.03
C SER A 310 14.47 42.11 5.21
N LYS A 311 13.46 41.56 5.91
CA LYS A 311 13.64 40.61 7.01
C LYS A 311 14.20 39.24 6.58
N SER A 312 14.07 38.87 5.30
CA SER A 312 14.53 37.58 4.74
C SER A 312 16.06 37.41 4.75
N LEU A 313 16.83 38.49 4.58
CA LEU A 313 18.30 38.49 4.60
C LEU A 313 18.90 38.04 5.94
N ASN A 314 18.15 38.16 7.04
CA ASN A 314 18.60 37.73 8.36
C ASN A 314 18.44 36.21 8.58
N LEU A 315 17.55 35.52 7.86
CA LEU A 315 17.29 34.09 8.06
C LEU A 315 18.48 33.23 7.63
N SER A 316 19.00 33.44 6.43
CA SER A 316 20.18 32.72 5.92
C SER A 316 21.40 32.92 6.81
N ARG A 317 21.64 34.16 7.27
CA ARG A 317 22.71 34.47 8.24
C ARG A 317 22.49 33.77 9.58
N PHE A 318 21.27 33.82 10.13
CA PHE A 318 20.94 33.16 11.40
C PHE A 318 21.11 31.63 11.32
N TYR A 319 20.63 31.01 10.24
CA TYR A 319 20.81 29.57 9.99
C TYR A 319 22.29 29.20 9.88
N LYS A 320 23.08 29.96 9.10
CA LYS A 320 24.53 29.76 8.98
C LYS A 320 25.23 29.93 10.33
N SER A 321 24.96 31.00 11.08
CA SER A 321 25.57 31.23 12.40
C SER A 321 25.19 30.15 13.44
N GLU A 322 23.96 29.64 13.41
CA GLU A 322 23.49 28.54 14.28
C GLU A 322 24.11 27.18 13.95
N VAL A 323 24.59 26.99 12.71
CA VAL A 323 25.31 25.79 12.28
C VAL A 323 26.82 25.95 12.54
N GLU A 324 27.39 27.12 12.25
CA GLU A 324 28.82 27.42 12.39
C GLU A 324 29.26 27.57 13.85
N SER A 325 28.45 28.17 14.73
CA SER A 325 28.77 28.33 16.15
C SER A 325 29.07 26.99 16.84
N HIS A 326 28.26 25.97 16.56
CA HIS A 326 28.43 24.62 17.13
C HIS A 326 29.69 23.91 16.63
N ASN A 327 30.09 24.13 15.37
CA ASN A 327 31.31 23.53 14.82
C ASN A 327 32.60 24.16 15.38
N SER A 328 32.49 25.30 16.08
CA SER A 328 33.60 26.01 16.72
C SER A 328 33.81 25.66 18.20
N THR A 329 33.29 24.52 18.67
CA THR A 329 33.28 24.11 20.09
C THR A 329 34.66 23.66 20.65
N GLY A 330 35.61 24.59 20.64
CA GLY A 330 36.86 24.57 21.42
C GLY A 330 36.97 25.74 22.42
N ARG A 331 35.97 26.63 22.51
CA ARG A 331 35.94 27.73 23.48
C ARG A 331 34.66 27.74 24.32
N THR A 332 34.84 27.61 25.63
CA THR A 332 33.79 27.71 26.65
C THR A 332 33.30 29.15 26.79
N ALA A 333 32.15 29.46 26.18
CA ALA A 333 31.37 30.64 26.52
C ALA A 333 30.34 30.26 27.61
N ASN A 334 30.46 30.88 28.79
CA ASN A 334 29.55 30.62 29.91
C ASN A 334 28.13 31.16 29.60
N GLY A 335 27.12 30.28 29.61
CA GLY A 335 25.71 30.71 29.63
C GLY A 335 24.71 29.83 28.89
N GLU A 336 25.15 28.97 27.96
CA GLU A 336 24.20 28.07 27.27
C GLU A 336 23.69 26.97 28.21
N ALA A 337 22.36 26.86 28.31
CA ALA A 337 21.70 25.82 29.08
C ALA A 337 22.09 24.45 28.53
N LYS A 338 22.92 23.72 29.30
CA LYS A 338 23.47 22.41 28.96
C LYS A 338 22.42 21.54 28.29
N GLU A 339 22.69 21.10 27.06
CA GLU A 339 21.71 20.36 26.27
C GLU A 339 21.22 19.15 27.08
N PRO A 340 19.89 18.88 27.14
CA PRO A 340 19.36 17.78 27.94
C PRO A 340 20.05 16.47 27.58
N ASP A 341 20.41 15.67 28.59
CA ASP A 341 20.94 14.34 28.32
C ASP A 341 19.81 13.45 27.77
N TRP A 342 19.71 13.42 26.45
CA TRP A 342 18.72 12.62 25.74
C TRP A 342 19.03 11.11 25.77
N SER A 343 20.18 10.69 26.31
CA SER A 343 20.56 9.27 26.45
C SER A 343 19.91 8.59 27.65
N VAL A 344 19.32 9.35 28.58
CA VAL A 344 18.60 8.82 29.75
C VAL A 344 17.45 7.91 29.29
N VAL A 345 17.53 6.64 29.71
CA VAL A 345 16.55 5.59 29.38
C VAL A 345 15.13 6.03 29.73
N PHE A 346 14.22 5.96 28.75
CA PHE A 346 12.83 6.32 28.93
C PHE A 346 12.09 5.26 29.76
N LYS A 347 11.79 5.57 31.03
CA LYS A 347 11.17 4.64 32.00
C LYS A 347 9.64 4.76 32.14
N ARG A 348 8.97 5.52 31.27
CA ARG A 348 7.50 5.74 31.36
C ARG A 348 6.75 4.80 30.44
N ASN A 349 5.47 4.61 30.72
CA ASN A 349 4.53 3.87 29.88
C ASN A 349 4.37 4.54 28.49
N LEU A 350 3.86 3.77 27.53
CA LEU A 350 3.77 4.13 26.12
C LEU A 350 2.37 3.89 25.58
N ALA A 351 2.00 4.66 24.57
CA ALA A 351 0.74 4.53 23.87
C ALA A 351 0.69 3.22 23.08
N ARG A 352 -0.51 2.62 23.01
CA ARG A 352 -0.80 1.38 22.28
C ARG A 352 -0.58 1.57 20.75
N PRO A 353 -0.36 0.49 19.98
CA PRO A 353 -0.20 0.57 18.52
C PRO A 353 -1.29 1.39 17.82
N ALA A 354 -2.56 1.09 18.11
CA ALA A 354 -3.70 1.83 17.57
C ALA A 354 -3.74 3.32 17.97
N GLU A 355 -3.08 3.71 19.07
CA GLU A 355 -3.03 5.10 19.54
C GLU A 355 -2.08 5.95 18.71
N TYR A 356 -0.84 5.51 18.48
CA TYR A 356 0.07 6.30 17.65
C TYR A 356 -0.14 6.10 16.15
N GLN A 357 -0.59 4.92 15.69
CA GLN A 357 -0.83 4.68 14.26
C GLN A 357 -1.95 5.56 13.70
N HIS A 358 -2.97 5.86 14.50
CA HIS A 358 -4.06 6.75 14.10
C HIS A 358 -3.59 8.16 13.72
N TYR A 359 -2.53 8.68 14.38
CA TYR A 359 -1.95 9.99 14.13
C TYR A 359 -0.67 9.95 13.26
N MET A 360 -0.36 8.82 12.63
CA MET A 360 0.65 8.77 11.55
C MET A 360 0.01 9.26 10.25
N PRO A 361 0.72 10.05 9.41
CA PRO A 361 0.24 10.38 8.07
C PRO A 361 -0.04 9.14 7.22
N PRO A 362 -1.11 9.13 6.40
CA PRO A 362 -1.50 7.98 5.59
C PRO A 362 -0.50 7.64 4.47
N ASN A 363 0.37 8.59 4.11
CA ASN A 363 1.45 8.42 3.12
C ASN A 363 2.79 8.00 3.73
N MET A 364 2.87 7.76 5.04
CA MET A 364 4.09 7.25 5.70
C MET A 364 4.07 5.70 5.74
N PRO A 365 5.25 5.05 5.78
CA PRO A 365 5.32 3.61 6.04
C PRO A 365 4.64 3.24 7.36
N LEU A 366 3.82 2.18 7.38
CA LEU A 366 3.15 1.67 8.59
C LEU A 366 4.17 1.20 9.65
N CYS A 367 5.30 0.68 9.19
CA CYS A 367 6.42 0.22 10.00
C CYS A 367 7.71 0.97 9.57
N PRO A 368 7.82 2.27 9.89
CA PRO A 368 8.96 3.07 9.45
C PRO A 368 10.23 2.68 10.21
N THR A 369 11.38 2.83 9.56
CA THR A 369 12.66 2.27 9.98
C THR A 369 13.77 3.33 10.02
N TYR A 370 14.88 3.05 10.73
CA TYR A 370 16.00 4.00 10.89
C TYR A 370 17.31 3.38 10.43
N GLU A 371 17.72 3.76 9.21
CA GLU A 371 18.88 3.19 8.53
C GLU A 371 20.03 4.18 8.37
N GLY A 372 21.19 3.68 7.90
CA GLY A 372 22.33 4.53 7.54
C GLY A 372 22.13 5.22 6.19
N SER A 373 21.72 4.43 5.20
CA SER A 373 21.24 4.84 3.86
C SER A 373 20.29 6.03 3.94
N TYR A 374 19.14 5.88 4.59
CA TYR A 374 18.13 6.95 4.69
C TYR A 374 18.64 8.20 5.37
N HIS A 375 19.44 8.07 6.43
CA HIS A 375 20.04 9.23 7.09
C HIS A 375 21.02 9.97 6.17
N VAL A 376 21.86 9.25 5.40
CA VAL A 376 22.78 9.83 4.42
C VAL A 376 22.00 10.53 3.30
N GLU A 377 20.94 9.92 2.80
CA GLU A 377 20.16 10.44 1.68
C GLU A 377 19.32 11.67 2.06
N CYS A 378 18.69 11.64 3.24
CA CYS A 378 18.04 12.83 3.81
C CYS A 378 19.07 13.94 4.10
N SER A 379 20.28 13.59 4.57
CA SER A 379 21.36 14.57 4.77
C SER A 379 21.88 15.17 3.45
N ARG A 380 21.92 14.39 2.36
CA ARG A 380 22.31 14.83 1.01
C ARG A 380 21.28 15.82 0.47
N SER A 381 20.03 15.38 0.41
CA SER A 381 18.90 16.18 -0.10
C SER A 381 18.64 17.44 0.74
N TRP A 382 18.76 17.37 2.08
CA TRP A 382 18.68 18.56 2.94
C TRP A 382 19.79 19.59 2.65
N LYS A 383 21.02 19.13 2.35
CA LYS A 383 22.13 20.02 1.94
C LYS A 383 21.88 20.68 0.58
N ILE A 384 21.26 19.98 -0.37
CA ILE A 384 20.84 20.52 -1.67
C ILE A 384 19.80 21.64 -1.47
N LEU A 385 18.76 21.37 -0.67
CA LEU A 385 17.74 22.36 -0.30
C LEU A 385 18.33 23.57 0.40
N CYS A 386 19.20 23.39 1.39
CA CYS A 386 19.83 24.50 2.11
C CYS A 386 20.64 25.42 1.18
N LYS A 387 21.33 24.85 0.18
CA LYS A 387 22.14 25.59 -0.79
C LYS A 387 21.33 26.22 -1.93
N GLY A 388 20.08 25.81 -2.14
CA GLY A 388 19.27 26.29 -3.28
C GLY A 388 19.77 25.78 -4.64
N THR A 389 20.35 24.58 -4.69
CA THR A 389 21.05 24.07 -5.90
C THR A 389 20.18 23.29 -6.88
N THR A 390 18.84 23.36 -6.78
CA THR A 390 17.93 22.84 -7.80
C THR A 390 17.60 23.93 -8.82
N ASP A 391 17.25 23.55 -10.06
CA ASP A 391 16.90 24.51 -11.12
C ASP A 391 15.78 25.45 -10.68
N LYS A 392 14.70 24.85 -10.20
CA LYS A 392 13.54 25.54 -9.60
C LYS A 392 13.91 26.53 -8.51
N MET A 393 14.86 26.23 -7.61
CA MET A 393 15.29 27.18 -6.57
C MET A 393 16.15 28.33 -7.13
N ARG A 394 16.98 28.07 -8.16
CA ARG A 394 17.83 29.10 -8.79
C ARG A 394 17.01 30.23 -9.40
N GLU A 395 15.85 29.94 -9.96
CA GLU A 395 14.95 30.93 -10.59
C GLU A 395 14.59 32.09 -9.64
N PHE A 396 14.37 31.80 -8.36
CA PHE A 396 13.93 32.78 -7.36
C PHE A 396 15.05 33.66 -6.80
N LYS A 397 16.33 33.37 -7.10
CA LYS A 397 17.51 34.12 -6.62
C LYS A 397 17.55 34.37 -5.10
N LYS A 398 17.04 33.41 -4.31
CA LYS A 398 17.04 33.42 -2.84
C LYS A 398 17.81 32.22 -2.31
N ASP A 399 18.37 32.33 -1.10
CA ASP A 399 18.95 31.18 -0.39
C ASP A 399 17.89 30.09 -0.20
N GLY A 400 18.22 28.83 -0.52
CA GLY A 400 17.23 27.75 -0.59
C GLY A 400 16.54 27.44 0.75
N ILE A 401 17.23 27.61 1.87
CA ILE A 401 16.61 27.49 3.21
C ILE A 401 15.51 28.54 3.46
N VAL A 402 15.59 29.72 2.84
CA VAL A 402 14.56 30.77 2.93
C VAL A 402 13.34 30.37 2.11
N LEU A 403 13.55 29.87 0.88
CA LEU A 403 12.47 29.35 0.02
C LEU A 403 11.74 28.17 0.67
N PHE A 404 12.48 27.23 1.26
CA PHE A 404 11.91 26.12 2.00
C PHE A 404 11.09 26.61 3.20
N TYR A 405 11.65 27.52 4.01
CA TYR A 405 10.99 28.06 5.19
C TYR A 405 9.70 28.81 4.86
N ASP A 406 9.73 29.70 3.86
CA ASP A 406 8.57 30.51 3.45
C ASP A 406 7.44 29.58 2.98
N GLU A 407 7.75 28.62 2.10
CA GLU A 407 6.77 27.66 1.55
C GLU A 407 6.21 26.71 2.62
N PHE A 408 7.09 26.18 3.49
CA PHE A 408 6.70 25.26 4.55
C PHE A 408 5.70 25.90 5.51
N PHE A 409 6.02 27.09 6.05
CA PHE A 409 5.12 27.76 6.97
C PHE A 409 3.88 28.33 6.27
N HIS A 410 3.96 28.71 4.99
CA HIS A 410 2.77 29.10 4.21
C HIS A 410 1.77 27.94 4.11
N ARG A 411 2.20 26.76 3.61
CA ARG A 411 1.32 25.58 3.51
C ARG A 411 0.86 25.08 4.87
N LEU A 412 1.71 25.14 5.90
CA LEU A 412 1.37 24.69 7.25
C LEU A 412 0.22 25.51 7.85
N PHE A 413 0.29 26.85 7.79
CA PHE A 413 -0.80 27.72 8.28
C PHE A 413 -2.04 27.68 7.38
N GLN A 414 -1.90 27.43 6.08
CA GLN A 414 -3.02 27.25 5.16
C GLN A 414 -3.83 26.00 5.50
N ARG A 415 -3.14 24.91 5.88
CA ARG A 415 -3.76 23.64 6.28
C ARG A 415 -4.40 23.70 7.65
N ASP A 416 -3.72 24.37 8.58
CA ASP A 416 -4.09 24.42 9.98
C ASP A 416 -3.65 25.78 10.56
N PRO A 417 -4.57 26.75 10.63
CA PRO A 417 -4.27 28.07 11.19
C PRO A 417 -3.82 28.04 12.65
N SER A 418 -4.10 26.97 13.41
CA SER A 418 -3.76 26.90 14.84
C SER A 418 -2.24 26.85 15.08
N PHE A 419 -1.46 26.39 14.10
CA PHE A 419 0.01 26.48 14.14
C PHE A 419 0.52 27.91 14.31
N ALA A 420 -0.25 28.94 13.92
CA ALA A 420 0.13 30.33 14.14
C ALA A 420 0.25 30.67 15.64
N GLU A 421 -0.54 30.00 16.49
CA GLU A 421 -0.49 30.13 17.95
C GLU A 421 0.64 29.31 18.59
N ILE A 422 1.00 28.18 17.98
CA ILE A 422 2.06 27.27 18.44
C ILE A 422 3.44 27.83 18.11
N PHE A 423 3.56 28.49 16.95
CA PHE A 423 4.80 29.10 16.46
C PHE A 423 4.66 30.63 16.34
N PRO A 424 4.57 31.35 17.47
CA PRO A 424 4.42 32.80 17.49
C PRO A 424 5.67 33.50 16.94
N GLY A 425 5.49 34.22 15.84
CA GLY A 425 6.53 35.02 15.21
C GLY A 425 7.62 34.23 14.48
N ILE A 426 8.36 34.94 13.63
CA ILE A 426 9.39 34.38 12.74
C ILE A 426 10.53 33.71 13.52
N ARG A 427 11.01 34.30 14.63
CA ARG A 427 12.14 33.75 15.40
C ARG A 427 11.86 32.35 15.95
N LYS A 428 10.65 32.09 16.46
CA LYS A 428 10.28 30.78 17.03
C LYS A 428 10.14 29.72 15.94
N ARG A 429 9.55 30.08 14.79
CA ARG A 429 9.42 29.21 13.61
C ARG A 429 10.78 28.72 13.11
N ILE A 430 11.75 29.64 12.99
CA ILE A 430 13.12 29.33 12.58
C ILE A 430 13.82 28.44 13.61
N GLU A 431 13.75 28.80 14.90
CA GLU A 431 14.34 28.02 15.99
C GLU A 431 13.83 26.58 16.02
N VAL A 432 12.51 26.38 15.87
CA VAL A 432 11.91 25.04 15.84
C VAL A 432 12.34 24.24 14.61
N LEU A 433 12.34 24.85 13.42
CA LEU A 433 12.79 24.16 12.20
C LEU A 433 14.26 23.73 12.31
N ILE A 434 15.15 24.61 12.78
CA ILE A 434 16.57 24.29 13.00
C ILE A 434 16.70 23.15 14.02
N LYS A 435 16.00 23.22 15.16
CA LYS A 435 16.05 22.17 16.20
C LYS A 435 15.50 20.83 15.70
N ALA A 436 14.42 20.83 14.93
CA ALA A 436 13.86 19.62 14.34
C ALA A 436 14.86 18.96 13.36
N MET A 437 15.48 19.75 12.47
CA MET A 437 16.46 19.23 11.51
C MET A 437 17.76 18.78 12.19
N LYS A 438 18.30 19.54 13.16
CA LYS A 438 19.43 19.11 14.01
C LYS A 438 19.13 17.81 14.77
N PHE A 439 17.87 17.58 15.18
CA PHE A 439 17.45 16.37 15.89
C PHE A 439 17.31 15.15 14.98
N MET A 440 16.76 15.31 13.77
CA MET A 440 16.53 14.21 12.81
C MET A 440 17.77 13.87 11.96
N LEU A 441 18.65 14.85 11.73
CA LEU A 441 19.87 14.73 10.92
C LEU A 441 21.15 15.10 11.72
N PRO A 442 21.44 14.42 12.84
CA PRO A 442 22.69 14.63 13.58
C PRO A 442 23.91 14.26 12.73
N GLU A 443 25.04 14.96 12.92
CA GLU A 443 26.27 14.68 12.16
C GLU A 443 26.78 13.23 12.33
N LYS A 444 26.51 12.62 13.49
CA LYS A 444 26.85 11.24 13.82
C LYS A 444 25.57 10.42 13.97
N LYS A 445 25.45 9.34 13.18
CA LYS A 445 24.37 8.38 13.33
C LYS A 445 24.41 7.76 14.74
N HIS A 446 23.30 7.83 15.47
CA HIS A 446 23.14 7.14 16.75
C HIS A 446 22.57 5.72 16.56
N PRO A 447 22.82 4.79 17.50
CA PRO A 447 22.16 3.49 17.53
C PRO A 447 20.63 3.61 17.64
N ASN A 448 19.90 2.66 17.07
CA ASN A 448 18.43 2.71 16.99
C ASN A 448 17.77 2.91 18.36
N ASP A 449 18.20 2.21 19.41
CA ASP A 449 17.60 2.34 20.75
C ASP A 449 17.90 3.66 21.44
N VAL A 450 19.03 4.30 21.09
CA VAL A 450 19.30 5.69 21.48
C VAL A 450 18.30 6.61 20.77
N VAL A 451 18.13 6.50 19.45
CA VAL A 451 17.16 7.32 18.70
C VAL A 451 15.73 7.15 19.24
N LYS A 452 15.26 5.91 19.47
CA LYS A 452 13.96 5.62 20.11
C LYS A 452 13.83 6.34 21.45
N THR A 453 14.87 6.28 22.28
CA THR A 453 14.90 6.91 23.61
C THR A 453 14.87 8.44 23.51
N ARG A 454 15.67 9.03 22.62
CA ARG A 454 15.64 10.48 22.31
C ARG A 454 14.25 10.91 21.87
N CYS A 455 13.63 10.19 20.94
CA CYS A 455 12.28 10.49 20.43
C CYS A 455 11.21 10.40 21.52
N ARG A 456 11.27 9.38 22.39
CA ARG A 456 10.34 9.24 23.51
C ARG A 456 10.51 10.35 24.55
N ASN A 457 11.75 10.69 24.91
CA ASN A 457 12.04 11.84 25.77
C ASN A 457 11.52 13.14 25.16
N LEU A 458 11.69 13.33 23.84
CA LEU A 458 11.18 14.50 23.11
C LEU A 458 9.63 14.52 23.07
N GLY A 459 8.98 13.40 22.82
CA GLY A 459 7.51 13.28 22.80
C GLY A 459 6.89 13.54 24.17
N TYR A 460 7.51 13.07 25.24
CA TYR A 460 7.09 13.43 26.60
C TYR A 460 7.24 14.93 26.87
N ARG A 461 8.33 15.58 26.40
CA ARG A 461 8.47 17.04 26.52
C ARG A 461 7.47 17.81 25.67
N HIS A 462 7.00 17.29 24.53
CA HIS A 462 5.96 17.97 23.74
C HIS A 462 4.64 18.12 24.50
N ARG A 463 4.35 17.28 25.50
CA ARG A 463 3.18 17.44 26.38
C ARG A 463 3.22 18.74 27.21
N THR A 464 4.40 19.31 27.44
CA THR A 464 4.55 20.58 28.18
C THR A 464 4.47 21.80 27.28
N ILE A 465 4.35 21.61 25.94
CA ILE A 465 4.18 22.71 25.00
C ILE A 465 2.67 22.95 24.86
N PRO A 466 2.15 24.11 25.32
CA PRO A 466 0.72 24.37 25.26
C PRO A 466 0.24 24.42 23.81
N LYS A 467 -1.04 24.08 23.61
CA LYS A 467 -1.74 24.10 22.31
C LYS A 467 -1.27 23.09 21.25
N ILE A 468 -0.23 22.30 21.48
CA ILE A 468 0.06 21.15 20.62
C ILE A 468 -1.04 20.09 20.81
N ARG A 469 -1.53 19.54 19.69
CA ARG A 469 -2.53 18.46 19.61
C ARG A 469 -1.96 17.30 18.80
N PRO A 470 -2.48 16.06 18.97
CA PRO A 470 -2.03 14.89 18.22
C PRO A 470 -1.96 15.06 16.70
N HIS A 471 -3.00 15.63 16.07
CA HIS A 471 -3.07 15.75 14.60
C HIS A 471 -2.02 16.75 14.04
N HIS A 472 -1.58 17.73 14.82
CA HIS A 472 -0.53 18.68 14.41
C HIS A 472 0.77 17.94 14.01
N PHE A 473 1.11 16.82 14.65
CA PHE A 473 2.29 16.06 14.26
C PHE A 473 2.16 15.45 12.85
N SER A 474 0.97 14.98 12.49
CA SER A 474 0.67 14.47 11.15
C SER A 474 0.72 15.60 10.11
N THR A 475 0.02 16.72 10.36
CA THR A 475 0.01 17.88 9.45
C THR A 475 1.40 18.47 9.25
N TYR A 476 2.20 18.61 10.33
CA TYR A 476 3.56 19.12 10.26
C TYR A 476 4.47 18.22 9.42
N THR A 477 4.50 16.92 9.72
CA THR A 477 5.41 15.98 9.03
C THR A 477 5.03 15.75 7.58
N SER A 478 3.73 15.67 7.26
CA SER A 478 3.24 15.58 5.88
C SER A 478 3.64 16.80 5.06
N THR A 479 3.41 18.00 5.60
CA THR A 479 3.74 19.26 4.92
C THR A 479 5.25 19.44 4.77
N MET A 480 6.05 18.95 5.73
CA MET A 480 7.50 19.00 5.68
C MET A 480 8.05 18.13 4.54
N ILE A 481 7.62 16.86 4.42
CA ILE A 481 8.05 15.99 3.32
C ILE A 481 7.58 16.55 1.97
N GLU A 482 6.33 17.00 1.86
CA GLU A 482 5.81 17.56 0.62
C GLU A 482 6.60 18.78 0.14
N VAL A 483 6.96 19.69 1.04
CA VAL A 483 7.73 20.89 0.68
C VAL A 483 9.21 20.56 0.40
N ILE A 484 9.76 19.51 1.03
CA ILE A 484 11.06 18.93 0.67
C ILE A 484 11.02 18.44 -0.78
N MET A 485 10.07 17.56 -1.11
CA MET A 485 9.94 17.00 -2.47
C MET A 485 9.62 18.08 -3.51
N TYR A 486 8.76 19.05 -3.18
CA TYR A 486 8.43 20.17 -4.06
C TYR A 486 9.66 21.01 -4.47
N TRP A 487 10.60 21.26 -3.55
CA TRP A 487 11.78 22.08 -3.81
C TRP A 487 12.99 21.28 -4.35
N LEU A 488 13.03 19.97 -4.11
CA LEU A 488 14.03 19.08 -4.70
C LEU A 488 13.86 18.92 -6.21
N ASP A 489 12.65 19.07 -6.73
CA ASP A 489 12.38 19.09 -8.18
C ASP A 489 12.90 17.81 -8.87
N ASN A 490 13.84 17.88 -9.81
CA ASN A 490 14.44 16.69 -10.43
C ASN A 490 15.21 15.77 -9.43
N GLU A 491 15.61 16.28 -8.26
CA GLU A 491 16.23 15.47 -7.18
C GLU A 491 15.18 14.75 -6.31
N ALA A 492 13.88 14.96 -6.53
CA ALA A 492 12.79 14.38 -5.75
C ALA A 492 12.46 12.94 -6.19
N THR A 493 13.48 12.06 -6.20
CA THR A 493 13.31 10.66 -6.65
C THR A 493 12.45 9.84 -5.68
N PRO A 494 11.89 8.69 -6.11
CA PRO A 494 11.19 7.77 -5.21
C PRO A 494 12.04 7.37 -3.98
N ASP A 495 13.34 7.13 -4.17
CA ASP A 495 14.28 6.76 -3.09
C ASP A 495 14.42 7.87 -2.04
N VAL A 496 14.44 9.14 -2.48
CA VAL A 496 14.45 10.29 -1.57
C VAL A 496 13.13 10.39 -0.81
N GLY A 497 12.01 10.12 -1.48
CA GLY A 497 10.69 10.01 -0.85
C GLY A 497 10.62 8.89 0.20
N GLU A 498 11.13 7.69 -0.12
CA GLU A 498 11.21 6.55 0.79
C GLU A 498 12.12 6.84 1.99
N ALA A 499 13.29 7.46 1.75
CA ALA A 499 14.23 7.86 2.79
C ALA A 499 13.62 8.86 3.78
N TRP A 500 12.99 9.94 3.28
CA TRP A 500 12.32 10.92 4.14
C TRP A 500 11.11 10.32 4.86
N GLY A 501 10.30 9.50 4.17
CA GLY A 501 9.15 8.81 4.75
C GLY A 501 9.54 7.89 5.92
N ASN A 502 10.58 7.06 5.73
CA ASN A 502 11.10 6.20 6.79
C ASN A 502 11.74 7.02 7.93
N LEU A 503 12.63 7.97 7.62
CA LEU A 503 13.33 8.75 8.64
C LEU A 503 12.36 9.54 9.51
N VAL A 504 11.45 10.31 8.90
CA VAL A 504 10.48 11.15 9.61
C VAL A 504 9.44 10.28 10.31
N GLY A 505 8.94 9.24 9.63
CA GLY A 505 7.99 8.28 10.21
C GLY A 505 8.55 7.57 11.44
N TYR A 506 9.84 7.23 11.46
CA TYR A 506 10.50 6.60 12.60
C TYR A 506 10.53 7.54 13.81
N HIS A 507 11.03 8.76 13.62
CA HIS A 507 11.07 9.77 14.68
C HIS A 507 9.65 10.05 15.21
N LEU A 508 8.69 10.24 14.31
CA LEU A 508 7.29 10.48 14.63
C LEU A 508 6.68 9.34 15.45
N LYS A 509 6.84 8.08 15.02
CA LYS A 509 6.30 6.89 15.71
C LYS A 509 6.74 6.83 17.18
N TYR A 510 8.03 6.97 17.45
CA TYR A 510 8.54 6.90 18.83
C TYR A 510 8.28 8.17 19.65
N LEU A 511 8.13 9.33 19.00
CA LEU A 511 7.65 10.56 19.61
C LEU A 511 6.19 10.40 20.05
N LEU A 512 5.30 9.99 19.15
CA LEU A 512 3.87 9.78 19.42
C LEU A 512 3.63 8.72 20.51
N GLN A 513 4.38 7.63 20.53
CA GLN A 513 4.32 6.64 21.62
C GLN A 513 4.43 7.27 23.02
N ALA A 514 5.32 8.26 23.19
CA ALA A 514 5.54 8.94 24.45
C ALA A 514 4.72 10.22 24.61
N TYR A 515 4.25 10.84 23.52
CA TYR A 515 3.37 12.00 23.57
C TYR A 515 1.94 11.60 23.98
N LEU A 516 1.40 10.50 23.42
CA LEU A 516 -0.02 10.14 23.49
C LEU A 516 -0.43 9.36 24.75
N PHE A 517 0.49 8.67 25.43
CA PHE A 517 0.13 7.86 26.61
C PHE A 517 -0.56 8.72 27.69
N GLU A 518 -1.82 8.45 28.05
CA GLU A 518 -2.65 9.29 28.95
C GLU A 518 -2.89 10.74 28.47
N ASN A 519 -2.58 11.04 27.20
CA ASN A 519 -2.78 12.35 26.56
C ASN A 519 -3.68 12.26 25.31
N VAL A 520 -4.32 11.12 25.10
CA VAL A 520 -5.34 10.92 24.08
C VAL A 520 -6.63 11.58 24.55
N ASN A 521 -7.02 12.68 23.91
CA ASN A 521 -8.39 13.15 23.97
C ASN A 521 -9.24 12.27 23.02
N TYR A 522 -9.98 11.31 23.57
CA TYR A 522 -10.84 10.45 22.76
C TYR A 522 -11.94 11.23 22.01
N ASN A 523 -12.26 12.47 22.36
CA ASN A 523 -13.20 13.30 21.59
C ASN A 523 -12.54 13.97 20.36
N GLU A 524 -11.21 14.02 20.28
CA GLU A 524 -10.44 14.49 19.10
C GLU A 524 -9.93 13.33 18.24
N TRP A 525 -10.09 12.11 18.72
CA TRP A 525 -9.62 10.87 18.08
C TRP A 525 -10.50 10.38 16.91
N SER A 526 -11.66 11.02 16.67
CA SER A 526 -12.37 10.91 15.39
C SER A 526 -11.78 11.81 14.30
N GLN A 527 -11.09 12.88 14.70
CA GLN A 527 -10.75 14.02 13.87
C GLN A 527 -9.32 13.91 13.36
N ASN A 528 -9.16 13.32 12.17
CA ASN A 528 -7.90 13.34 11.43
C ASN A 528 -7.57 14.72 10.81
N THR A 529 -8.48 15.69 10.92
CA THR A 529 -8.39 17.03 10.33
C THR A 529 -8.89 18.10 11.30
N THR A 530 -8.44 19.34 11.12
CA THR A 530 -8.84 20.48 11.95
C THR A 530 -10.33 20.81 11.83
N VAL A 531 -11.03 20.86 12.95
CA VAL A 531 -12.35 21.47 13.06
C VAL A 531 -12.21 22.98 12.86
N SER A 532 -12.91 23.55 11.88
CA SER A 532 -13.10 25.01 11.82
C SER A 532 -13.96 25.42 13.02
N ALA A 533 -13.45 26.32 13.86
CA ALA A 533 -14.10 26.69 15.13
C ALA A 533 -15.41 27.47 14.86
N GLY A 534 -16.50 26.74 14.71
CA GLY A 534 -17.84 27.30 14.48
C GLY A 534 -18.32 28.12 15.67
N ASN A 535 -18.80 29.34 15.39
CA ASN A 535 -19.48 30.19 16.35
C ASN A 535 -20.70 29.49 16.99
N PRO A 536 -21.11 29.86 18.22
CA PRO A 536 -22.24 29.25 18.90
C PRO A 536 -23.57 29.66 18.26
N THR A 537 -24.02 28.92 17.24
CA THR A 537 -25.28 29.22 16.54
C THR A 537 -26.49 28.87 17.42
N THR A 538 -27.36 29.86 17.59
CA THR A 538 -28.57 29.84 18.43
C THR A 538 -29.51 28.67 18.16
N ARG A 539 -29.97 28.06 19.26
CA ARG A 539 -30.96 26.97 19.33
C ARG A 539 -32.33 27.45 18.84
N SER A 540 -32.73 27.08 17.63
CA SER A 540 -34.10 27.28 17.12
C SER A 540 -34.90 25.98 17.18
N GLY A 541 -36.00 25.97 17.92
CA GLY A 541 -36.86 24.81 18.07
C GLY A 541 -38.00 24.82 17.05
N PHE A 542 -38.00 23.86 16.11
CA PHE A 542 -39.16 23.55 15.27
C PHE A 542 -39.39 22.04 15.23
N SER A 543 -40.53 21.61 15.80
CA SER A 543 -41.00 20.23 15.76
C SER A 543 -42.08 20.10 14.69
N PHE A 544 -41.95 19.14 13.78
CA PHE A 544 -42.99 18.80 12.81
C PHE A 544 -43.15 17.29 12.67
N ARG A 545 -44.37 16.80 12.91
CA ARG A 545 -44.79 15.41 12.66
C ARG A 545 -44.89 15.15 11.16
N PHE A 546 -44.19 14.13 10.67
CA PHE A 546 -44.49 13.56 9.35
C PHE A 546 -45.76 12.69 9.42
N LYS A 547 -46.79 13.06 8.65
CA LYS A 547 -47.83 12.10 8.24
C LYS A 547 -47.35 11.35 7.01
N SER A 548 -47.44 10.02 7.04
CA SER A 548 -47.08 9.15 5.92
C SER A 548 -48.11 9.26 4.80
N ALA A 549 -47.67 9.56 3.57
CA ALA A 549 -48.49 9.55 2.38
C ALA A 549 -48.17 8.30 1.52
N PHE A 550 -48.69 7.14 1.93
CA PHE A 550 -48.79 5.93 1.10
C PHE A 550 -49.93 5.06 1.63
N GLU A 551 -51.16 5.45 1.29
CA GLU A 551 -52.38 4.72 1.66
C GLU A 551 -53.10 4.27 0.38
N SER A 552 -52.94 2.98 0.05
CA SER A 552 -53.65 2.36 -1.07
C SER A 552 -55.06 2.01 -0.63
N LYS A 553 -56.05 2.51 -1.39
CA LYS A 553 -57.47 2.18 -1.19
C LYS A 553 -57.70 0.68 -1.09
N ASN A 554 -58.51 0.26 -0.12
CA ASN A 554 -59.48 -0.81 -0.35
C ASN A 554 -60.78 -0.51 0.38
N ARG A 555 -61.90 -0.84 -0.26
CA ARG A 555 -63.26 -0.44 0.15
C ARG A 555 -63.84 -1.41 1.18
N SER A 556 -64.71 -0.88 2.03
CA SER A 556 -65.45 -1.63 3.05
C SER A 556 -66.53 -2.54 2.46
N ALA A 557 -66.77 -3.69 3.09
CA ALA A 557 -68.05 -4.39 3.12
C ALA A 557 -68.20 -5.14 4.46
N ASN A 558 -69.33 -4.97 5.14
CA ASN A 558 -69.68 -5.67 6.37
C ASN A 558 -69.95 -7.16 6.12
N GLN A 559 -69.56 -8.03 7.08
CA GLN A 559 -70.52 -8.93 7.73
C GLN A 559 -69.94 -9.57 8.99
N SER A 560 -70.81 -9.80 9.98
CA SER A 560 -70.51 -10.40 11.27
C SER A 560 -70.77 -11.91 11.26
N SER A 561 -69.82 -12.71 11.72
CA SER A 561 -70.13 -14.03 12.32
C SER A 561 -69.01 -14.50 13.26
N THR A 562 -69.42 -15.29 14.25
CA THR A 562 -68.59 -15.89 15.30
C THR A 562 -67.84 -17.12 14.79
N GLY A 563 -66.55 -17.28 15.14
CA GLY A 563 -65.85 -18.55 14.92
C GLY A 563 -64.33 -18.52 15.13
N THR A 564 -63.88 -19.27 16.13
CA THR A 564 -62.59 -19.99 16.21
C THR A 564 -61.33 -19.36 15.56
N SER A 565 -60.43 -18.86 16.40
CA SER A 565 -59.11 -18.33 16.05
C SER A 565 -58.19 -19.34 15.35
N PRO A 566 -57.73 -19.12 14.10
CA PRO A 566 -56.55 -19.78 13.55
C PRO A 566 -55.25 -19.12 14.08
N PRO A 567 -54.09 -19.79 14.02
CA PRO A 567 -52.85 -19.25 14.59
C PRO A 567 -52.39 -17.98 13.88
N LYS A 568 -51.96 -16.99 14.67
CA LYS A 568 -51.36 -15.73 14.18
C LYS A 568 -50.21 -16.04 13.22
N LYS A 569 -50.33 -15.62 11.95
CA LYS A 569 -49.16 -15.35 11.11
C LYS A 569 -48.35 -14.23 11.78
N THR A 570 -47.15 -14.56 12.25
CA THR A 570 -46.20 -13.60 12.80
C THR A 570 -45.76 -12.62 11.72
N GLY A 571 -46.06 -11.33 11.91
CA GLY A 571 -45.56 -10.26 11.05
C GLY A 571 -44.06 -10.05 11.24
N GLU A 572 -43.28 -10.51 10.27
CA GLU A 572 -41.82 -10.47 10.24
C GLU A 572 -41.28 -9.09 9.80
N ASP A 573 -41.48 -8.02 10.59
CA ASP A 573 -40.82 -6.72 10.28
C ASP A 573 -40.59 -5.76 11.47
N SER A 574 -40.72 -6.21 12.72
CA SER A 574 -40.33 -5.44 13.93
C SER A 574 -39.34 -6.22 14.79
N MET A 575 -38.20 -6.61 14.20
CA MET A 575 -37.12 -7.26 14.93
C MET A 575 -36.45 -6.25 15.88
N ASP A 576 -36.46 -6.55 17.18
CA ASP A 576 -35.84 -5.70 18.18
C ASP A 576 -34.31 -5.87 18.16
N TRP A 577 -33.62 -4.87 17.59
CA TRP A 577 -32.17 -4.83 17.52
C TRP A 577 -31.51 -4.43 18.86
N SER A 578 -32.28 -4.04 19.89
CA SER A 578 -31.75 -3.56 21.18
C SER A 578 -31.28 -4.67 22.12
N VAL A 579 -31.73 -5.92 21.90
CA VAL A 579 -31.43 -7.06 22.78
C VAL A 579 -29.92 -7.27 22.91
N GLN A 580 -29.41 -7.21 24.14
CA GLN A 580 -27.99 -7.42 24.42
C GLN A 580 -27.67 -8.92 24.36
N ILE A 581 -27.04 -9.37 23.27
CA ILE A 581 -26.62 -10.76 23.10
C ILE A 581 -25.09 -10.84 23.29
N ALA A 582 -24.66 -11.39 24.43
CA ALA A 582 -23.25 -11.66 24.70
C ALA A 582 -22.71 -12.69 23.70
N ARG A 583 -21.86 -12.23 22.78
CA ARG A 583 -21.22 -13.05 21.74
C ARG A 583 -19.79 -12.57 21.49
N PRO A 584 -18.85 -13.49 21.18
CA PRO A 584 -17.47 -13.15 20.86
C PRO A 584 -17.37 -12.31 19.58
N LEU A 585 -16.32 -11.48 19.52
CA LEU A 585 -16.12 -10.45 18.49
C LEU A 585 -14.75 -10.60 17.83
N ALA A 586 -14.66 -10.13 16.59
CA ALA A 586 -13.40 -10.05 15.85
C ALA A 586 -12.42 -9.04 16.47
N ARG A 587 -11.12 -9.30 16.31
CA ARG A 587 -10.02 -8.49 16.81
C ARG A 587 -9.85 -7.18 16.01
N PRO A 588 -9.12 -6.17 16.54
CA PRO A 588 -8.90 -4.90 15.85
C PRO A 588 -8.27 -5.04 14.46
N ASP A 589 -7.22 -5.84 14.34
CA ASP A 589 -6.57 -6.24 13.10
C ASP A 589 -7.55 -6.89 12.11
N GLU A 590 -8.42 -7.77 12.62
CA GLU A 590 -9.43 -8.49 11.84
C GLU A 590 -10.46 -7.55 11.18
N TYR A 591 -11.03 -6.58 11.91
CA TYR A 591 -12.04 -5.68 11.30
C TYR A 591 -11.45 -4.45 10.61
N GLN A 592 -10.25 -3.99 10.97
CA GLN A 592 -9.63 -2.83 10.33
C GLN A 592 -9.23 -3.10 8.88
N HIS A 593 -8.84 -4.34 8.55
CA HIS A 593 -8.55 -4.76 7.18
C HIS A 593 -9.71 -4.51 6.20
N TYR A 594 -10.96 -4.70 6.65
CA TYR A 594 -12.17 -4.51 5.84
C TYR A 594 -12.85 -3.13 6.03
N MET A 595 -12.20 -2.18 6.70
CA MET A 595 -12.63 -0.77 6.68
C MET A 595 -12.11 -0.10 5.39
N PRO A 596 -12.91 0.73 4.70
CA PRO A 596 -12.41 1.53 3.58
C PRO A 596 -11.24 2.43 4.00
N PRO A 597 -10.19 2.59 3.16
CA PRO A 597 -8.99 3.34 3.50
C PRO A 597 -9.24 4.85 3.67
N ASN A 598 -10.36 5.37 3.17
CA ASN A 598 -10.81 6.75 3.32
C ASN A 598 -11.69 7.00 4.56
N MET A 599 -11.96 5.97 5.38
CA MET A 599 -12.71 6.12 6.63
C MET A 599 -11.77 6.40 7.82
N PRO A 600 -12.24 7.09 8.87
CA PRO A 600 -11.51 7.16 10.13
C PRO A 600 -11.20 5.76 10.67
N LEU A 601 -9.97 5.53 11.12
CA LEU A 601 -9.56 4.26 11.77
C LEU A 601 -10.33 3.98 13.08
N CYS A 602 -10.87 5.04 13.68
CA CYS A 602 -11.74 4.97 14.85
C CYS A 602 -12.91 5.95 14.70
N PRO A 603 -13.91 5.57 13.89
CA PRO A 603 -15.06 6.40 13.60
C PRO A 603 -15.96 6.51 14.84
N GLN A 604 -16.64 7.65 14.97
CA GLN A 604 -17.48 7.98 16.13
C GLN A 604 -18.94 8.24 15.75
N PHE A 605 -19.83 7.94 16.69
CA PHE A 605 -21.22 8.35 16.62
C PHE A 605 -21.42 9.56 17.52
N GLU A 606 -21.52 10.74 16.91
CA GLU A 606 -21.85 11.98 17.60
C GLU A 606 -23.13 12.58 17.02
N GLU A 607 -23.94 13.24 17.87
CA GLU A 607 -25.20 13.85 17.44
C GLU A 607 -24.98 14.94 16.37
N ARG A 608 -23.86 15.67 16.38
CA ARG A 608 -23.52 16.64 15.34
C ARG A 608 -23.34 15.99 13.97
N PHE A 609 -22.59 14.89 13.90
CA PHE A 609 -22.39 14.13 12.65
C PHE A 609 -23.71 13.48 12.20
N HIS A 610 -24.47 12.92 13.14
CA HIS A 610 -25.78 12.32 12.86
C HIS A 610 -26.80 13.35 12.32
N ALA A 611 -26.81 14.57 12.87
CA ALA A 611 -27.63 15.68 12.40
C ALA A 611 -27.21 16.15 10.99
N GLU A 612 -25.91 16.22 10.72
CA GLU A 612 -25.39 16.65 9.42
C GLU A 612 -25.62 15.61 8.31
N CYS A 613 -25.47 14.32 8.63
CA CYS A 613 -25.92 13.22 7.77
C CYS A 613 -27.44 13.30 7.50
N ASN A 614 -28.25 13.61 8.52
CA ASN A 614 -29.69 13.82 8.33
C ASN A 614 -30.02 15.06 7.47
N ARG A 615 -29.24 16.14 7.57
CA ARG A 615 -29.40 17.36 6.76
C ARG A 615 -29.09 17.06 5.29
N SER A 616 -27.89 16.57 5.03
CA SER A 616 -27.40 16.26 3.68
C SER A 616 -28.21 15.13 3.02
N TRP A 617 -28.64 14.10 3.76
CA TRP A 617 -29.55 13.07 3.22
C TRP A 617 -30.90 13.65 2.77
N LYS A 618 -31.46 14.63 3.51
CA LYS A 618 -32.69 15.34 3.08
C LYS A 618 -32.46 16.15 1.80
N VAL A 619 -31.27 16.72 1.59
CA VAL A 619 -30.90 17.42 0.35
C VAL A 619 -30.91 16.45 -0.83
N ILE A 620 -30.30 15.27 -0.66
CA ILE A 620 -30.28 14.18 -1.65
C ILE A 620 -31.71 13.70 -1.93
N CYS A 621 -32.49 13.33 -0.92
CA CYS A 621 -33.86 12.84 -1.14
C CYS A 621 -34.76 13.82 -1.88
N LYS A 622 -34.64 15.12 -1.60
CA LYS A 622 -35.42 16.19 -2.25
C LYS A 622 -34.88 16.61 -3.62
N GLY A 623 -33.69 16.14 -4.04
CA GLY A 623 -33.05 16.60 -5.27
C GLY A 623 -32.66 18.08 -5.25
N THR A 624 -32.40 18.65 -4.06
CA THR A 624 -32.24 20.11 -3.89
C THR A 624 -30.82 20.64 -4.07
N SER A 625 -29.81 19.78 -4.26
CA SER A 625 -28.49 20.27 -4.68
C SER A 625 -28.57 20.96 -6.05
N PHE A 626 -27.58 21.77 -6.41
CA PHE A 626 -27.58 22.46 -7.71
C PHE A 626 -27.60 21.45 -8.86
N LYS A 627 -26.64 20.52 -8.83
CA LYS A 627 -26.48 19.42 -9.79
C LYS A 627 -27.71 18.52 -9.96
N MET A 628 -28.41 18.15 -8.88
CA MET A 628 -29.60 17.27 -9.00
C MET A 628 -30.77 17.96 -9.71
N ARG A 629 -30.93 19.29 -9.56
CA ARG A 629 -32.02 20.05 -10.17
C ARG A 629 -31.96 20.04 -11.70
N GLU A 630 -30.78 19.91 -12.29
CA GLU A 630 -30.58 19.87 -13.75
C GLU A 630 -31.32 18.67 -14.39
N PHE A 631 -31.37 17.54 -13.70
CA PHE A 631 -31.91 16.28 -14.24
C PHE A 631 -33.44 16.15 -14.16
N LYS A 632 -34.13 17.05 -13.44
CA LYS A 632 -35.60 17.07 -13.29
C LYS A 632 -36.22 15.71 -12.86
N LYS A 633 -35.50 14.95 -12.04
CA LYS A 633 -35.92 13.67 -11.45
C LYS A 633 -35.89 13.77 -9.92
N ASP A 634 -36.63 12.90 -9.25
CA ASP A 634 -36.55 12.74 -7.79
C ASP A 634 -35.11 12.41 -7.38
N GLY A 635 -34.56 13.18 -6.43
CA GLY A 635 -33.16 13.04 -6.05
C GLY A 635 -32.82 11.68 -5.44
N ILE A 636 -33.77 11.03 -4.76
CA ILE A 636 -33.59 9.65 -4.29
C ILE A 636 -33.45 8.64 -5.45
N VAL A 637 -34.07 8.88 -6.60
CA VAL A 637 -33.94 8.03 -7.81
C VAL A 637 -32.59 8.26 -8.47
N LEU A 638 -32.15 9.52 -8.61
CA LEU A 638 -30.82 9.87 -9.11
C LEU A 638 -29.69 9.26 -8.26
N PHE A 639 -29.82 9.35 -6.93
CA PHE A 639 -28.89 8.72 -6.00
C PHE A 639 -28.90 7.19 -6.14
N TYR A 640 -30.08 6.58 -6.17
CA TYR A 640 -30.26 5.14 -6.29
C TYR A 640 -29.65 4.57 -7.58
N ASP A 641 -29.95 5.19 -8.73
CA ASP A 641 -29.47 4.76 -10.05
C ASP A 641 -27.94 4.81 -10.10
N GLU A 642 -27.35 5.95 -9.71
CA GLU A 642 -25.90 6.15 -9.68
C GLU A 642 -25.19 5.22 -8.70
N PHE A 643 -25.76 5.04 -7.50
CA PHE A 643 -25.19 4.17 -6.46
C PHE A 643 -25.12 2.73 -6.92
N PHE A 644 -26.23 2.16 -7.40
CA PHE A 644 -26.23 0.77 -7.86
C PHE A 644 -25.45 0.60 -9.17
N HIS A 645 -25.42 1.60 -10.06
CA HIS A 645 -24.58 1.58 -11.26
C HIS A 645 -23.09 1.43 -10.90
N ARG A 646 -22.55 2.33 -10.05
CA ARG A 646 -21.15 2.25 -9.61
C ARG A 646 -20.88 1.00 -8.76
N LEU A 647 -21.83 0.56 -7.93
CA LEU A 647 -21.67 -0.62 -7.10
C LEU A 647 -21.50 -1.89 -7.93
N PHE A 648 -22.32 -2.09 -8.97
CA PHE A 648 -22.19 -3.26 -9.87
C PHE A 648 -20.99 -3.15 -10.82
N GLN A 649 -20.56 -1.94 -11.20
CA GLN A 649 -19.31 -1.74 -11.95
C GLN A 649 -18.07 -2.12 -11.14
N ARG A 650 -18.08 -1.81 -9.83
CA ARG A 650 -16.96 -2.13 -8.91
C ARG A 650 -16.91 -3.59 -8.54
N ASP A 651 -18.07 -4.21 -8.37
CA ASP A 651 -18.19 -5.59 -7.93
C ASP A 651 -19.50 -6.19 -8.49
N PRO A 652 -19.43 -6.90 -9.63
CA PRO A 652 -20.59 -7.49 -10.27
C PRO A 652 -21.36 -8.47 -9.39
N SER A 653 -20.74 -9.06 -8.36
CA SER A 653 -21.37 -10.04 -7.46
C SER A 653 -22.53 -9.45 -6.65
N PHE A 654 -22.56 -8.13 -6.46
CA PHE A 654 -23.71 -7.45 -5.86
C PHE A 654 -25.01 -7.63 -6.65
N THR A 655 -24.95 -8.03 -7.93
CA THR A 655 -26.13 -8.37 -8.73
C THR A 655 -26.92 -9.51 -8.09
N ASP A 656 -26.21 -10.53 -7.57
CA ASP A 656 -26.80 -11.70 -6.90
C ASP A 656 -27.16 -11.41 -5.45
N VAL A 657 -26.41 -10.54 -4.77
CA VAL A 657 -26.76 -10.05 -3.42
C VAL A 657 -28.07 -9.27 -3.44
N PHE A 658 -28.26 -8.41 -4.45
CA PHE A 658 -29.42 -7.54 -4.62
C PHE A 658 -30.21 -7.84 -5.91
N PRO A 659 -30.91 -8.99 -5.98
CA PRO A 659 -31.69 -9.37 -7.15
C PRO A 659 -32.94 -8.49 -7.29
N GLY A 660 -33.06 -7.82 -8.44
CA GLY A 660 -34.22 -7.00 -8.81
C GLY A 660 -34.30 -5.62 -8.12
N ILE A 661 -34.93 -4.68 -8.82
CA ILE A 661 -35.06 -3.27 -8.41
C ILE A 661 -35.76 -3.09 -7.05
N ARG A 662 -36.80 -3.89 -6.77
CA ARG A 662 -37.58 -3.79 -5.52
C ARG A 662 -36.74 -4.06 -4.27
N LYS A 663 -35.92 -5.11 -4.29
CA LYS A 663 -35.07 -5.51 -3.14
C LYS A 663 -33.90 -4.55 -2.94
N ARG A 664 -33.37 -3.97 -4.02
CA ARG A 664 -32.35 -2.90 -3.99
C ARG A 664 -32.87 -1.66 -3.26
N ILE A 665 -34.03 -1.14 -3.69
CA ILE A 665 -34.70 0.02 -3.08
C ILE A 665 -35.03 -0.27 -1.61
N GLU A 666 -35.64 -1.41 -1.31
CA GLU A 666 -36.00 -1.78 0.07
C GLU A 666 -34.77 -1.84 0.98
N THR A 667 -33.66 -2.44 0.52
CA THR A 667 -32.45 -2.57 1.34
C THR A 667 -31.78 -1.22 1.58
N LEU A 668 -31.70 -0.35 0.57
CA LEU A 668 -31.19 1.01 0.75
C LEU A 668 -32.04 1.80 1.76
N ILE A 669 -33.38 1.74 1.65
CA ILE A 669 -34.28 2.39 2.60
C ILE A 669 -34.11 1.81 4.01
N LYS A 670 -34.02 0.48 4.17
CA LYS A 670 -33.80 -0.16 5.47
C LYS A 670 -32.44 0.22 6.08
N ALA A 671 -31.37 0.31 5.27
CA ALA A 671 -30.05 0.77 5.72
C ALA A 671 -30.06 2.24 6.17
N MET A 672 -30.63 3.16 5.38
CA MET A 672 -30.70 4.58 5.74
C MET A 672 -31.60 4.83 6.95
N LYS A 673 -32.73 4.10 7.08
CA LYS A 673 -33.58 4.13 8.29
C LYS A 673 -32.87 3.58 9.53
N PHE A 674 -31.99 2.60 9.36
CA PHE A 674 -31.20 2.06 10.47
C PHE A 674 -30.17 3.08 10.95
N MET A 675 -29.35 3.63 10.05
CA MET A 675 -28.27 4.56 10.41
C MET A 675 -28.75 5.95 10.87
N LEU A 676 -29.82 6.47 10.24
CA LEU A 676 -30.37 7.81 10.57
C LEU A 676 -31.53 7.75 11.58
N GLY A 677 -31.96 6.55 11.99
CA GLY A 677 -32.99 6.31 13.00
C GLY A 677 -32.46 6.18 14.43
N ASP A 678 -31.17 6.45 14.62
CA ASP A 678 -30.44 6.30 15.88
C ASP A 678 -30.11 7.63 16.57
N ALA A 679 -30.77 8.71 16.13
CA ALA A 679 -30.82 10.01 16.83
C ALA A 679 -31.14 9.83 18.33
N HIS A 680 -30.39 10.53 19.17
CA HIS A 680 -30.60 10.60 20.62
C HIS A 680 -30.59 9.24 21.36
N ARG A 681 -30.07 8.18 20.75
CA ARG A 681 -29.88 6.87 21.41
C ARG A 681 -28.56 6.83 22.15
N ASP A 682 -28.51 6.05 23.23
CA ASP A 682 -27.25 5.72 23.90
C ASP A 682 -26.28 5.00 22.96
N THR A 683 -24.99 5.33 23.05
CA THR A 683 -23.95 4.78 22.17
C THR A 683 -23.82 3.26 22.31
N ASN A 684 -24.00 2.69 23.52
CA ASN A 684 -23.92 1.23 23.73
C ASN A 684 -25.13 0.51 23.12
N LEU A 685 -26.30 1.15 23.13
CA LEU A 685 -27.48 0.66 22.40
C LEU A 685 -27.22 0.63 20.89
N ILE A 686 -26.63 1.69 20.31
CA ILE A 686 -26.29 1.73 18.88
C ILE A 686 -25.24 0.65 18.54
N ILE A 687 -24.20 0.49 19.37
CA ILE A 687 -23.19 -0.59 19.23
C ILE A 687 -23.85 -1.97 19.25
N THR A 688 -24.80 -2.19 20.17
CA THR A 688 -25.54 -3.45 20.30
C THR A 688 -26.38 -3.73 19.05
N ARG A 689 -27.10 -2.72 18.55
CA ARG A 689 -27.87 -2.77 17.29
C ARG A 689 -26.97 -3.11 16.11
N CYS A 690 -25.82 -2.45 15.97
CA CYS A 690 -24.85 -2.70 14.89
C CYS A 690 -24.29 -4.13 14.96
N ARG A 691 -23.94 -4.62 16.15
CA ARG A 691 -23.47 -6.01 16.33
C ARG A 691 -24.55 -7.03 15.99
N ASN A 692 -25.79 -6.82 16.43
CA ASN A 692 -26.93 -7.66 16.07
C ASN A 692 -27.17 -7.66 14.56
N LEU A 693 -27.07 -6.51 13.89
CA LEU A 693 -27.13 -6.41 12.44
C LEU A 693 -25.98 -7.16 11.76
N GLY A 694 -24.75 -7.07 12.27
CA GLY A 694 -23.59 -7.84 11.80
C GLY A 694 -23.79 -9.36 11.92
N TYR A 695 -24.37 -9.84 13.03
CA TYR A 695 -24.76 -11.25 13.17
C TYR A 695 -25.84 -11.66 12.16
N ARG A 696 -26.83 -10.80 11.89
CA ARG A 696 -27.84 -11.08 10.85
C ARG A 696 -27.24 -11.12 9.44
N HIS A 697 -26.18 -10.36 9.17
CA HIS A 697 -25.45 -10.48 7.90
C HIS A 697 -24.72 -11.82 7.73
N LYS A 698 -24.41 -12.56 8.82
CA LYS A 698 -23.89 -13.94 8.71
C LYS A 698 -24.90 -14.91 8.09
N THR A 699 -26.21 -14.65 8.24
CA THR A 699 -27.25 -15.52 7.69
C THR A 699 -27.57 -15.21 6.22
N ILE A 700 -26.92 -14.22 5.61
CA ILE A 700 -27.06 -13.88 4.20
C ILE A 700 -25.87 -14.52 3.45
N PRO A 701 -26.05 -15.68 2.78
CA PRO A 701 -24.93 -16.50 2.30
C PRO A 701 -24.06 -15.79 1.25
N LEU A 702 -24.67 -14.92 0.44
CA LEU A 702 -24.02 -14.18 -0.66
C LEU A 702 -23.21 -12.96 -0.20
N ILE A 703 -23.33 -12.51 1.06
CA ILE A 703 -22.56 -11.37 1.55
C ILE A 703 -21.17 -11.83 2.00
N ARG A 704 -20.14 -11.11 1.55
CA ARG A 704 -18.72 -11.33 1.83
C ARG A 704 -18.11 -10.19 2.65
N PRO A 705 -16.96 -10.39 3.32
CA PRO A 705 -16.27 -9.32 4.05
C PRO A 705 -15.97 -8.06 3.21
N HIS A 706 -15.39 -8.21 2.02
CA HIS A 706 -15.01 -7.07 1.17
C HIS A 706 -16.21 -6.27 0.65
N HIS A 707 -17.39 -6.90 0.48
CA HIS A 707 -18.63 -6.19 0.08
C HIS A 707 -18.95 -5.03 1.01
N PHE A 708 -18.66 -5.13 2.31
CA PHE A 708 -18.94 -4.03 3.23
C PHE A 708 -18.09 -2.78 2.93
N SER A 709 -16.82 -2.96 2.56
CA SER A 709 -15.93 -1.86 2.15
C SER A 709 -16.38 -1.25 0.83
N THR A 710 -16.63 -2.08 -0.20
CA THR A 710 -17.09 -1.61 -1.51
C THR A 710 -18.44 -0.89 -1.43
N TYR A 711 -19.39 -1.40 -0.63
CA TYR A 711 -20.70 -0.79 -0.45
C TYR A 711 -20.59 0.59 0.22
N THR A 712 -19.87 0.68 1.35
CA THR A 712 -19.81 1.92 2.15
C THR A 712 -18.99 3.02 1.49
N SER A 713 -17.85 2.69 0.85
CA SER A 713 -17.06 3.63 0.06
C SER A 713 -17.87 4.20 -1.12
N THR A 714 -18.52 3.34 -1.89
CA THR A 714 -19.37 3.74 -3.03
C THR A 714 -20.57 4.58 -2.59
N MET A 715 -21.15 4.27 -1.42
CA MET A 715 -22.28 5.03 -0.88
C MET A 715 -21.88 6.46 -0.54
N ILE A 716 -20.77 6.66 0.19
CA ILE A 716 -20.27 8.01 0.53
C ILE A 716 -19.87 8.77 -0.74
N GLU A 717 -19.15 8.13 -1.66
CA GLU A 717 -18.74 8.76 -2.91
C GLU A 717 -19.93 9.28 -3.73
N VAL A 718 -20.99 8.49 -3.87
CA VAL A 718 -22.19 8.90 -4.61
C VAL A 718 -23.00 9.94 -3.83
N MET A 719 -22.96 9.95 -2.49
CA MET A 719 -23.53 11.04 -1.69
C MET A 719 -22.78 12.35 -1.99
N MET A 720 -21.45 12.37 -1.89
CA MET A 720 -20.64 13.55 -2.16
C MET A 720 -20.77 14.02 -3.62
N TYR A 721 -20.79 13.09 -4.58
CA TYR A 721 -21.00 13.40 -6.00
C TYR A 721 -22.31 14.12 -6.27
N TRP A 722 -23.40 13.77 -5.57
CA TRP A 722 -24.72 14.38 -5.76
C TRP A 722 -24.97 15.62 -4.88
N LEU A 723 -24.28 15.75 -3.75
CA LEU A 723 -24.34 16.93 -2.89
C LEU A 723 -23.68 18.15 -3.54
N ASP A 724 -22.67 17.94 -4.40
CA ASP A 724 -22.08 19.00 -5.23
C ASP A 724 -21.53 20.14 -4.35
N ASN A 725 -22.00 21.38 -4.45
CA ASN A 725 -21.58 22.47 -3.57
C ASN A 725 -21.88 22.24 -2.07
N GLU A 726 -22.78 21.32 -1.72
CA GLU A 726 -23.06 20.90 -0.33
C GLU A 726 -22.09 19.81 0.17
N ALA A 727 -21.20 19.30 -0.68
CA ALA A 727 -20.23 18.24 -0.35
C ALA A 727 -19.00 18.80 0.39
N THR A 728 -19.23 19.52 1.50
CA THR A 728 -18.16 20.14 2.30
C THR A 728 -17.31 19.10 3.02
N PRO A 729 -16.08 19.46 3.47
CA PRO A 729 -15.27 18.58 4.32
C PRO A 729 -16.02 18.08 5.57
N ASP A 730 -16.80 18.95 6.23
CA ASP A 730 -17.60 18.60 7.41
C ASP A 730 -18.67 17.54 7.10
N VAL A 731 -19.30 17.62 5.92
CA VAL A 731 -20.27 16.62 5.45
C VAL A 731 -19.59 15.29 5.13
N GLY A 732 -18.41 15.34 4.50
CA GLY A 732 -17.57 14.16 4.27
C GLY A 732 -17.12 13.49 5.58
N GLU A 733 -16.69 14.27 6.56
CA GLU A 733 -16.31 13.81 7.90
C GLU A 733 -17.51 13.18 8.62
N ALA A 734 -18.68 13.84 8.58
CA ALA A 734 -19.90 13.35 9.21
C ALA A 734 -20.34 11.99 8.65
N TRP A 735 -20.41 11.86 7.32
CA TRP A 735 -20.74 10.58 6.68
C TRP A 735 -19.71 9.50 6.98
N SER A 736 -18.42 9.82 6.92
CA SER A 736 -17.36 8.84 7.16
C SER A 736 -17.32 8.37 8.61
N ASN A 737 -17.61 9.26 9.57
CA ASN A 737 -17.77 8.89 10.98
C ASN A 737 -19.02 8.04 11.22
N ILE A 738 -20.20 8.47 10.77
CA ILE A 738 -21.45 7.72 11.02
C ILE A 738 -21.44 6.37 10.31
N VAL A 739 -21.09 6.30 9.03
CA VAL A 739 -21.05 5.04 8.26
C VAL A 739 -19.93 4.14 8.78
N GLY A 740 -18.74 4.70 9.04
CA GLY A 740 -17.62 3.97 9.62
C GLY A 740 -17.94 3.39 10.99
N PHE A 741 -18.69 4.10 11.85
CA PHE A 741 -19.09 3.61 13.17
C PHE A 741 -19.99 2.39 13.06
N HIS A 742 -21.06 2.48 12.27
CA HIS A 742 -21.95 1.35 12.01
C HIS A 742 -21.18 0.17 11.43
N LEU A 743 -20.34 0.42 10.42
CA LEU A 743 -19.52 -0.57 9.77
C LEU A 743 -18.58 -1.29 10.76
N LYS A 744 -17.81 -0.56 11.57
CA LYS A 744 -16.88 -1.11 12.57
C LYS A 744 -17.56 -2.10 13.51
N TYR A 745 -18.72 -1.73 14.07
CA TYR A 745 -19.43 -2.58 15.02
C TYR A 745 -20.22 -3.72 14.34
N MET A 746 -20.64 -3.54 13.09
CA MET A 746 -21.15 -4.64 12.26
C MET A 746 -20.04 -5.65 11.93
N LEU A 747 -18.86 -5.22 11.49
CA LEU A 747 -17.72 -6.07 11.17
C LEU A 747 -17.20 -6.85 12.38
N GLN A 748 -17.10 -6.21 13.57
CA GLN A 748 -16.77 -6.89 14.83
C GLN A 748 -17.61 -8.15 15.07
N ALA A 749 -18.93 -8.07 14.82
CA ALA A 749 -19.83 -9.20 14.96
C ALA A 749 -19.77 -10.14 13.74
N TYR A 750 -19.74 -9.58 12.53
CA TYR A 750 -19.81 -10.31 11.26
C TYR A 750 -18.57 -11.17 10.97
N LEU A 751 -17.37 -10.73 11.35
CA LEU A 751 -16.11 -11.40 10.99
C LEU A 751 -15.72 -12.53 11.94
N PHE A 752 -16.16 -12.52 13.20
CA PHE A 752 -15.80 -13.57 14.16
C PHE A 752 -16.20 -14.96 13.65
N GLU A 753 -15.25 -15.90 13.55
CA GLU A 753 -15.42 -17.25 12.94
C GLU A 753 -15.95 -17.25 11.50
N ASN A 754 -15.81 -16.14 10.78
CA ASN A 754 -16.35 -15.95 9.42
C ASN A 754 -15.35 -15.20 8.51
N ILE A 755 -14.09 -15.13 8.92
CA ILE A 755 -12.95 -14.89 8.06
C ILE A 755 -12.61 -16.21 7.38
N ASP A 756 -12.52 -16.21 6.05
CA ASP A 756 -11.89 -17.29 5.31
C ASP A 756 -10.44 -16.86 5.08
N ASP A 757 -9.46 -17.65 5.52
CA ASP A 757 -8.02 -17.31 5.41
C ASP A 757 -7.57 -17.12 3.95
N GLU A 758 -8.35 -17.63 2.98
CA GLU A 758 -8.13 -17.42 1.55
C GLU A 758 -8.77 -16.11 1.03
N GLU A 759 -9.83 -15.61 1.68
CA GLU A 759 -10.51 -14.32 1.39
C GLU A 759 -10.05 -13.16 2.30
N TRP A 760 -9.27 -13.43 3.35
CA TRP A 760 -8.57 -12.51 4.28
C TRP A 760 -7.53 -11.58 3.60
N SER A 761 -7.61 -11.52 2.30
CA SER A 761 -6.44 -11.68 1.45
C SER A 761 -6.57 -10.81 0.20
N GLN A 762 -7.83 -10.62 -0.22
CA GLN A 762 -8.28 -9.80 -1.33
C GLN A 762 -9.14 -8.66 -0.76
N ASN A 763 -8.60 -7.45 -0.74
CA ASN A 763 -9.32 -6.24 -0.29
C ASN A 763 -10.39 -5.75 -1.28
N THR A 764 -10.33 -6.24 -2.52
CA THR A 764 -11.15 -5.80 -3.66
C THR A 764 -11.49 -7.02 -4.52
N THR A 765 -12.78 -7.35 -4.59
CA THR A 765 -13.43 -8.35 -5.46
C THR A 765 -12.91 -9.80 -5.41
N ILE A 766 -13.83 -10.76 -5.35
CA ILE A 766 -13.53 -12.20 -5.52
C ILE A 766 -14.07 -12.64 -6.89
N THR A 767 -13.16 -12.98 -7.81
CA THR A 767 -13.50 -13.40 -9.19
C THR A 767 -14.12 -14.79 -9.29
N THR A 768 -13.79 -15.72 -8.38
CA THR A 768 -14.43 -17.04 -8.33
C THR A 768 -15.38 -17.18 -7.14
N ALA A 769 -16.70 -17.17 -7.43
CA ALA A 769 -17.77 -17.33 -6.46
C ALA A 769 -17.81 -18.76 -5.85
N ARG A 770 -16.93 -19.02 -4.88
CA ARG A 770 -16.90 -20.27 -4.13
C ARG A 770 -18.12 -20.38 -3.20
N PRO A 771 -18.69 -21.57 -2.97
CA PRO A 771 -19.75 -21.75 -1.97
C PRO A 771 -19.18 -21.51 -0.56
N ARG A 772 -19.80 -20.59 0.18
CA ARG A 772 -19.42 -20.23 1.55
C ARG A 772 -19.49 -21.45 2.48
N LYS A 773 -18.40 -21.75 3.20
CA LYS A 773 -18.39 -22.76 4.28
C LYS A 773 -19.33 -22.27 5.40
N THR A 774 -20.53 -22.83 5.49
CA THR A 774 -21.46 -22.45 6.56
C THR A 774 -20.93 -22.93 7.92
N VAL A 775 -21.32 -22.24 9.01
CA VAL A 775 -20.94 -22.64 10.38
C VAL A 775 -21.36 -24.10 10.67
N GLU A 776 -22.45 -24.55 10.06
CA GLU A 776 -22.92 -25.94 10.13
C GLU A 776 -22.04 -26.91 9.35
N ALA A 777 -21.57 -26.54 8.16
CA ALA A 777 -20.60 -27.33 7.40
C ALA A 777 -19.26 -27.44 8.15
N ILE A 778 -18.77 -26.34 8.74
CA ILE A 778 -17.55 -26.33 9.56
C ILE A 778 -17.72 -27.20 10.82
N LYS A 779 -18.87 -27.13 11.50
CA LYS A 779 -19.19 -28.01 12.64
C LYS A 779 -19.28 -29.47 12.23
N ARG A 780 -19.91 -29.79 11.08
CA ARG A 780 -19.98 -31.16 10.54
C ARG A 780 -18.59 -31.69 10.16
N GLN A 781 -17.73 -30.86 9.56
CA GLN A 781 -16.36 -31.22 9.23
C GLN A 781 -15.53 -31.50 10.50
N LYS A 782 -15.55 -30.59 11.48
CA LYS A 782 -14.86 -30.80 12.77
C LYS A 782 -15.37 -32.05 13.52
N ALA A 783 -16.67 -32.33 13.46
CA ALA A 783 -17.25 -33.55 14.02
C ALA A 783 -16.84 -34.83 13.26
N ALA A 784 -16.70 -34.75 11.94
CA ALA A 784 -16.20 -35.85 11.10
C ALA A 784 -14.71 -36.11 11.35
N GLU A 785 -13.89 -35.07 11.46
CA GLU A 785 -12.45 -35.17 11.79
C GLU A 785 -12.23 -35.72 13.21
N ALA A 786 -13.06 -35.32 14.19
CA ALA A 786 -13.05 -35.90 15.53
C ALA A 786 -13.41 -37.40 15.51
N LYS A 787 -14.46 -37.79 14.76
CA LYS A 787 -14.81 -39.21 14.55
C LYS A 787 -13.72 -40.00 13.80
N ALA A 788 -13.02 -39.38 12.85
CA ALA A 788 -11.92 -40.00 12.12
C ALA A 788 -10.69 -40.23 13.03
N ARG A 789 -10.37 -39.27 13.90
CA ARG A 789 -9.32 -39.43 14.93
C ARG A 789 -9.67 -40.52 15.95
N ALA A 790 -10.92 -40.60 16.37
CA ALA A 790 -11.41 -41.66 17.28
C ALA A 790 -11.48 -43.06 16.65
N ARG A 791 -11.32 -43.19 15.32
CA ARG A 791 -11.43 -44.46 14.58
C ARG A 791 -10.09 -45.07 14.16
N LYS A 792 -8.94 -44.47 14.49
CA LYS A 792 -7.64 -45.13 14.24
C LYS A 792 -7.43 -46.26 15.24
N PRO A 793 -7.33 -47.53 14.81
CA PRO A 793 -7.07 -48.64 15.73
C PRO A 793 -5.64 -48.55 16.28
N PHE A 794 -5.50 -48.91 17.56
CA PHE A 794 -4.21 -48.91 18.26
C PHE A 794 -3.38 -50.10 17.77
N THR A 795 -2.41 -49.86 16.89
CA THR A 795 -1.58 -50.94 16.33
C THR A 795 -0.68 -51.54 17.41
N THR A 796 -0.92 -52.80 17.73
CA THR A 796 -0.20 -53.56 18.76
C THR A 796 1.24 -53.85 18.36
N MET A 797 2.21 -53.24 19.05
CA MET A 797 3.59 -53.74 19.11
C MET A 797 3.66 -54.93 20.08
N SER A 798 4.08 -56.10 19.60
CA SER A 798 4.22 -57.31 20.42
C SER A 798 5.57 -57.32 21.16
N MET A 799 5.57 -57.88 22.38
CA MET A 799 6.76 -58.02 23.23
C MET A 799 7.56 -59.31 22.96
N LEU A 800 8.86 -59.26 23.27
CA LEU A 800 9.69 -60.35 23.82
C LEU A 800 10.86 -59.66 24.58
N SER A 801 10.76 -59.44 25.90
CA SER A 801 11.38 -60.27 26.97
C SER A 801 12.90 -60.49 26.77
N ARG A 802 13.85 -60.17 27.66
CA ARG A 802 14.02 -60.32 29.13
C ARG A 802 15.16 -59.35 29.57
N THR A 803 15.50 -59.07 30.84
CA THR A 803 15.03 -59.47 32.20
C THR A 803 15.29 -58.30 33.17
N GLY A 804 14.67 -58.27 34.36
CA GLY A 804 14.88 -57.20 35.35
C GLY A 804 15.90 -57.52 36.45
N ARG A 805 16.52 -56.48 37.02
CA ARG A 805 17.09 -56.48 38.39
C ARG A 805 17.16 -55.04 38.93
N THR A 806 16.89 -54.89 40.22
CA THR A 806 16.74 -53.60 40.93
C THR A 806 17.98 -53.23 41.75
N GLU A 807 18.14 -51.91 41.94
CA GLU A 807 18.80 -51.23 43.06
C GLU A 807 20.31 -51.37 43.36
N ARG A 808 20.85 -50.19 43.71
CA ARG A 808 21.91 -49.87 44.70
C ARG A 808 23.38 -50.22 44.43
N GLU A 809 24.20 -49.23 44.81
CA GLU A 809 25.65 -49.27 45.07
C GLU A 809 26.54 -49.59 43.84
N SER A 810 27.76 -49.06 43.69
CA SER A 810 28.61 -48.27 44.59
C SER A 810 29.49 -47.30 43.79
N ALA A 811 29.93 -46.20 44.43
CA ALA A 811 30.98 -45.32 43.90
C ALA A 811 32.40 -45.85 44.21
N ARG A 812 33.42 -45.26 43.55
CA ARG A 812 34.87 -45.53 43.69
C ARG A 812 35.34 -46.84 42.99
N GLU A 813 36.57 -46.98 42.49
CA GLU A 813 37.77 -46.11 42.56
C GLU A 813 38.77 -46.34 41.41
N SER A 814 39.75 -45.43 41.28
CA SER A 814 41.10 -45.59 40.68
C SER A 814 41.25 -46.16 39.24
N ARG A 815 41.75 -45.36 38.28
CA ARG A 815 43.18 -45.00 38.06
C ARG A 815 44.09 -46.17 37.65
N ARG A 816 44.31 -46.32 36.34
CA ARG A 816 45.57 -46.68 35.60
C ARG A 816 45.18 -47.11 34.17
N GLY A 817 45.85 -46.69 33.09
CA GLY A 817 46.94 -45.72 33.01
C GLY A 817 47.29 -45.34 31.57
N GLU A 818 48.19 -44.35 31.48
CA GLU A 818 49.17 -44.07 30.42
C GLU A 818 49.79 -45.35 29.77
N SER A 819 50.38 -45.35 28.56
CA SER A 819 50.55 -44.36 27.47
C SER A 819 51.32 -45.01 26.30
N LYS A 820 51.53 -44.27 25.20
CA LYS A 820 52.56 -44.41 24.13
C LYS A 820 52.40 -45.43 22.98
N ARG A 821 52.32 -44.81 21.78
CA ARG A 821 53.17 -44.95 20.57
C ARG A 821 53.06 -46.18 19.66
N ASP A 822 52.71 -45.87 18.41
CA ASP A 822 53.52 -46.03 17.19
C ASP A 822 54.37 -47.31 17.00
N VAL A 823 54.11 -48.06 15.93
CA VAL A 823 54.88 -48.02 14.66
C VAL A 823 54.41 -49.16 13.71
N ASN A 824 54.21 -48.81 12.44
CA ASN A 824 54.17 -49.63 11.20
C ASN A 824 53.78 -51.12 11.22
N GLY A 825 52.85 -51.47 10.31
CA GLY A 825 53.33 -52.09 9.06
C GLY A 825 52.77 -53.45 8.64
N LYS A 826 51.56 -53.46 8.06
CA LYS A 826 51.30 -53.90 6.67
C LYS A 826 49.86 -53.62 6.27
#